data_AF-A0A7C7UJU2-F1
#
_entry.id   AF-A0A7C7UJU2-F1
#
_cell.length_a   1.000
_cell.length_b   1.000
_cell.length_c   1.000
_cell.angle_alpha   90.00
_cell.angle_beta   90.00
_cell.angle_gamma   90.00
#
_symmetry.space_group_name_H-M   'P 1'
#
loop_
_entity.id
_entity.type
_entity.pdbx_description
1 polymer ?
#
loop_
_entity_poly.entity_id
_entity_poly.type
_entity_poly.pdbx_seq_one_letter_code
_entity_poly.pdbx_strand_id
1 'polypeptide(L)'
;MLGTMLDKIKTKIRRLSMEAEESKFHLHMPDMMTDMKGLGATVLPRVEPEKYHEIVDTWPETISGSYIVAKTLLEEGIDTGFSVFGWDYMYAWTIFGQMGMTIYHHRHDQAPGWSAGGWAVGKCKPGFAIVDRRPGLTNLVPGVAWAHATRTPMLVLCSTSPLTWNKKGGAQEINAEEVFGSMWGGLAKWAHRVLDYHEIPYWIRRAVRECQQEPRGPCVVQIPSNWLQERRHRREYDLWDTAYQDSEKRPPEIQQGGGRPADIEQVIDLLMKSERPMICAGSAVYWSQAWNELREFAELLNVPVHCRRQARGSIPEDHPLHFSGGPRPFVFAETDFAIIIGLEPNFLEGWFQPPLWNKSSKKVVIQENPTLHYLTGAPTNVEVAILGNVKEVLKQLIAVAKEKVKEGPKPWDGFVKRMQEIKENYFNEYTVKKIKNKFEKNPCDGCASPCHAQEAYLKLGAVDWEVLAYEVCQCMDPDGSIIIDSFSMSDVCTNKFVARYPGTTLDAGIQMGVGHSLGIGIGLQVARPGRQSVGFVGDAGFGVAAMELETMLKYKLPHTTIICNNSAWGGRSCVETGFYLRPWKEVSWGMSPAVPYHEMFKPLGVHVEFITNAHQIRPAMERAFSSGKPQLIHALGDCSDTPPLIIVLAIYHAWSWGMKLSDFAPGIREELSNAGPEYAVATILYLNGYGIYPELSEIAPLCGTTVEACEEILKAEFPRFFYPPK
;
A
#
# COMPACT_ATOMS: atom_id res chain seq x y z
N MET A 1 55.63 4.13 -40.98
CA MET A 1 55.10 3.16 -40.00
C MET A 1 53.76 3.61 -39.40
N LEU A 2 53.70 4.76 -38.71
CA LEU A 2 52.43 5.25 -38.11
C LEU A 2 51.33 5.57 -39.14
N GLY A 3 51.67 6.22 -40.26
CA GLY A 3 50.68 6.50 -41.32
C GLY A 3 50.11 5.22 -41.96
N THR A 4 50.95 4.22 -42.18
CA THR A 4 50.57 2.91 -42.74
C THR A 4 49.69 2.09 -41.80
N MET A 5 49.83 2.30 -40.48
CA MET A 5 48.99 1.68 -39.46
C MET A 5 47.63 2.38 -39.35
N LEU A 6 47.61 3.71 -39.45
CA LEU A 6 46.39 4.52 -39.48
C LEU A 6 45.51 4.21 -40.70
N ASP A 7 46.11 4.01 -41.88
CA ASP A 7 45.35 3.64 -43.08
C ASP A 7 44.76 2.23 -42.99
N LYS A 8 45.48 1.28 -42.37
CA LYS A 8 44.94 -0.07 -42.10
C LYS A 8 43.78 -0.03 -41.10
N ILE A 9 43.84 0.82 -40.08
CA ILE A 9 42.75 1.01 -39.10
C ILE A 9 41.54 1.67 -39.77
N LYS A 10 41.73 2.73 -40.56
CA LYS A 10 40.65 3.39 -41.30
C LYS A 10 39.98 2.47 -42.31
N THR A 11 40.76 1.62 -43.00
CA THR A 11 40.23 0.62 -43.94
C THR A 11 39.42 -0.45 -43.21
N LYS A 12 39.87 -0.88 -42.03
CA LYS A 12 39.14 -1.85 -41.19
C LYS A 12 37.84 -1.26 -40.62
N ILE A 13 37.84 0.01 -40.20
CA ILE A 13 36.64 0.71 -39.73
C ILE A 13 35.64 0.92 -40.87
N ARG A 14 36.09 1.30 -42.07
CA ARG A 14 35.21 1.41 -43.25
C ARG A 14 34.60 0.07 -43.64
N ARG A 15 35.39 -1.00 -43.62
CA ARG A 15 34.89 -2.35 -43.90
C ARG A 15 33.85 -2.81 -42.87
N LEU A 16 34.09 -2.57 -41.58
CA LEU A 16 33.13 -2.88 -40.51
C LEU A 16 31.86 -2.01 -40.59
N SER A 17 31.98 -0.76 -41.05
CA SER A 17 30.82 0.11 -41.26
C SER A 17 29.99 -0.31 -42.48
N MET A 18 30.64 -0.78 -43.56
CA MET A 18 29.94 -1.33 -44.73
C MET A 18 29.29 -2.69 -44.43
N GLU A 19 29.95 -3.56 -43.65
CA GLU A 19 29.36 -4.82 -43.16
C GLU A 19 28.18 -4.55 -42.21
N ALA A 20 28.16 -3.42 -41.49
CA ALA A 20 27.04 -2.97 -40.67
C ALA A 20 25.90 -2.30 -41.46
N GLU A 21 26.18 -1.67 -42.61
CA GLU A 21 25.15 -1.10 -43.50
C GLU A 21 24.51 -2.15 -44.43
N GLU A 22 25.23 -3.19 -44.83
CA GLU A 22 24.67 -4.33 -45.59
C GLU A 22 23.88 -5.31 -44.71
N SER A 23 24.16 -5.34 -43.40
CA SER A 23 23.32 -6.04 -42.42
C SER A 23 22.21 -5.12 -41.92
N LYS A 24 21.19 -4.91 -42.76
CA LYS A 24 19.89 -4.44 -42.29
C LYS A 24 19.40 -5.38 -41.19
N PHE A 25 19.57 -4.98 -39.93
CA PHE A 25 18.97 -5.60 -38.75
C PHE A 25 17.45 -5.38 -38.80
N HIS A 26 16.76 -6.14 -39.65
CA HIS A 26 15.38 -6.51 -39.42
C HIS A 26 15.39 -7.64 -38.40
N LEU A 27 15.35 -7.29 -37.11
CA LEU A 27 14.98 -8.23 -36.07
C LEU A 27 13.49 -8.58 -36.24
N HIS A 28 13.21 -9.56 -37.09
CA HIS A 28 11.95 -10.28 -37.08
C HIS A 28 11.91 -11.09 -35.78
N MET A 29 11.11 -10.64 -34.81
CA MET A 29 10.87 -11.28 -33.52
C MET A 29 10.40 -12.76 -33.51
N PRO A 30 9.91 -13.40 -34.59
CA PRO A 30 9.57 -14.82 -34.52
C PRO A 30 10.76 -15.78 -34.40
N ASP A 31 11.98 -15.38 -34.84
CA ASP A 31 13.09 -16.35 -35.01
C ASP A 31 13.98 -16.55 -33.78
N MET A 32 13.89 -15.67 -32.76
CA MET A 32 14.67 -15.84 -31.52
C MET A 32 14.17 -16.99 -30.63
N MET A 33 12.90 -17.39 -30.79
CA MET A 33 12.34 -18.60 -30.14
C MET A 33 12.81 -19.89 -30.83
N THR A 34 13.09 -19.83 -32.12
CA THR A 34 13.47 -21.00 -32.94
C THR A 34 14.94 -21.38 -32.70
N ASP A 35 15.82 -20.39 -32.47
CA ASP A 35 17.25 -20.62 -32.23
C ASP A 35 17.60 -21.08 -30.80
N MET A 36 16.72 -20.91 -29.81
CA MET A 36 16.95 -21.47 -28.47
C MET A 36 16.93 -23.01 -28.45
N LYS A 37 16.28 -23.66 -29.42
CA LYS A 37 16.37 -25.13 -29.60
C LYS A 37 17.74 -25.58 -30.08
N GLY A 38 18.49 -24.74 -30.79
CA GLY A 38 19.84 -25.06 -31.29
C GLY A 38 20.94 -25.02 -30.21
N LEU A 39 20.68 -24.38 -29.07
CA LEU A 39 21.61 -24.29 -27.93
C LEU A 39 21.40 -25.36 -26.86
N GLY A 40 20.51 -26.33 -27.07
CA GLY A 40 20.20 -27.36 -26.07
C GLY A 40 19.58 -26.82 -24.78
N ALA A 41 19.11 -25.56 -24.79
CA ALA A 41 18.38 -24.99 -23.67
C ALA A 41 16.94 -25.51 -23.71
N THR A 42 16.72 -26.64 -23.05
CA THR A 42 15.38 -27.13 -22.76
C THR A 42 14.67 -26.06 -21.92
N VAL A 43 13.66 -25.39 -22.50
CA VAL A 43 12.63 -24.74 -21.69
C VAL A 43 11.93 -25.89 -20.96
N LEU A 44 12.36 -26.14 -19.73
CA LEU A 44 11.77 -27.21 -18.93
C LEU A 44 10.29 -26.88 -18.73
N PRO A 45 9.36 -27.81 -19.01
CA PRO A 45 7.96 -27.59 -18.71
C PRO A 45 7.81 -27.27 -17.23
N ARG A 46 6.90 -26.35 -16.88
CA ARG A 46 6.56 -26.03 -15.50
C ARG A 46 6.15 -27.33 -14.81
N VAL A 47 6.95 -27.77 -13.85
CA VAL A 47 6.65 -29.00 -13.11
C VAL A 47 5.62 -28.66 -12.05
N GLU A 48 4.58 -29.49 -11.97
CA GLU A 48 3.53 -29.34 -10.95
C GLU A 48 4.16 -29.47 -9.55
N PRO A 49 3.69 -28.72 -8.54
CA PRO A 49 4.28 -28.72 -7.21
C PRO A 49 4.47 -30.11 -6.60
N GLU A 50 3.52 -30.99 -6.88
CA GLU A 50 3.51 -32.37 -6.40
C GLU A 50 4.56 -33.22 -7.08
N LYS A 51 5.17 -32.79 -8.20
CA LYS A 51 6.20 -33.53 -8.96
C LYS A 51 7.60 -32.95 -8.82
N TYR A 52 7.80 -31.92 -8.01
CA TYR A 52 9.14 -31.35 -7.80
C TYR A 52 10.15 -32.36 -7.25
N HIS A 53 9.68 -33.34 -6.47
CA HIS A 53 10.53 -34.43 -5.97
C HIS A 53 11.12 -35.29 -7.11
N GLU A 54 10.38 -35.48 -8.22
CA GLU A 54 10.84 -36.24 -9.39
C GLU A 54 12.01 -35.55 -10.12
N ILE A 55 12.08 -34.21 -10.10
CA ILE A 55 13.25 -33.46 -10.61
C ILE A 55 14.40 -33.52 -9.60
N VAL A 56 14.09 -33.36 -8.32
CA VAL A 56 15.06 -33.37 -7.20
C VAL A 56 15.88 -34.67 -7.20
N ASP A 57 15.30 -35.80 -7.59
CA ASP A 57 15.98 -37.09 -7.64
C ASP A 57 16.86 -37.32 -8.89
N THR A 58 16.82 -36.40 -9.87
CA THR A 58 17.64 -36.47 -11.10
C THR A 58 18.87 -35.57 -11.08
N TRP A 59 19.07 -34.78 -10.01
CA TRP A 59 20.17 -33.83 -9.89
C TRP A 59 21.47 -34.46 -9.35
N PRO A 60 22.64 -33.91 -9.74
CA PRO A 60 23.95 -34.55 -9.53
C PRO A 60 24.25 -34.85 -8.05
N GLU A 61 25.21 -35.76 -7.80
CA GLU A 61 25.70 -36.13 -6.47
C GLU A 61 26.13 -34.93 -5.60
N THR A 62 26.35 -33.76 -6.20
CA THR A 62 26.65 -32.50 -5.50
C THR A 62 25.53 -31.47 -5.70
N ILE A 63 25.08 -30.86 -4.59
CA ILE A 63 24.06 -29.80 -4.57
C ILE A 63 24.67 -28.47 -4.12
N SER A 64 24.15 -27.36 -4.65
CA SER A 64 24.58 -26.02 -4.26
C SER A 64 23.72 -25.44 -3.14
N GLY A 65 24.20 -24.43 -2.43
CA GLY A 65 23.36 -23.71 -1.45
C GLY A 65 22.16 -23.02 -2.13
N SER A 66 22.34 -22.54 -3.36
CA SER A 66 21.25 -22.01 -4.19
C SER A 66 20.14 -23.04 -4.46
N TYR A 67 20.49 -24.32 -4.62
CA TYR A 67 19.53 -25.42 -4.74
C TYR A 67 18.78 -25.66 -3.43
N ILE A 68 19.48 -25.62 -2.29
CA ILE A 68 18.86 -25.75 -0.98
C ILE A 68 17.85 -24.62 -0.74
N VAL A 69 18.20 -23.38 -1.10
CA VAL A 69 17.29 -22.23 -1.04
C VAL A 69 16.02 -22.51 -1.86
N ALA A 70 16.17 -22.92 -3.12
CA ALA A 70 15.05 -23.21 -4.02
C ALA A 70 14.12 -24.31 -3.48
N LYS A 71 14.71 -25.44 -3.08
CA LYS A 71 13.98 -26.58 -2.49
C LYS A 71 13.20 -26.14 -1.26
N THR A 72 13.84 -25.43 -0.34
CA THR A 72 13.22 -24.98 0.92
C THR A 72 12.07 -24.02 0.66
N LEU A 73 12.22 -23.09 -0.28
CA LEU A 73 11.16 -22.13 -0.64
C LEU A 73 9.92 -22.86 -1.19
N LEU A 74 10.13 -23.81 -2.11
CA LEU A 74 9.04 -24.60 -2.69
C LEU A 74 8.32 -25.47 -1.65
N GLU A 75 9.06 -26.09 -0.74
CA GLU A 75 8.48 -26.86 0.38
C GLU A 75 7.60 -26.00 1.30
N GLU A 76 7.97 -24.73 1.51
CA GLU A 76 7.16 -23.77 2.26
C GLU A 76 6.08 -23.08 1.40
N GLY A 77 5.90 -23.51 0.14
CA GLY A 77 4.86 -23.03 -0.77
C GLY A 77 5.14 -21.66 -1.39
N ILE A 78 6.41 -21.25 -1.44
CA ILE A 78 6.88 -20.03 -2.09
C ILE A 78 7.42 -20.38 -3.48
N ASP A 79 6.60 -20.15 -4.51
CA ASP A 79 6.92 -20.42 -5.91
C ASP A 79 7.15 -19.16 -6.76
N THR A 80 6.85 -18.00 -6.20
CA THR A 80 6.83 -16.70 -6.89
C THR A 80 7.60 -15.67 -6.08
N GLY A 81 8.53 -14.96 -6.71
CA GLY A 81 9.34 -13.93 -6.06
C GLY A 81 9.59 -12.71 -6.93
N PHE A 82 10.10 -11.65 -6.31
CA PHE A 82 10.37 -10.37 -6.94
C PHE A 82 11.82 -9.95 -6.67
N SER A 83 12.53 -9.46 -7.68
CA SER A 83 13.97 -9.17 -7.54
C SER A 83 14.49 -8.16 -8.55
N VAL A 84 15.68 -7.61 -8.31
CA VAL A 84 16.56 -7.09 -9.37
C VAL A 84 17.72 -8.08 -9.51
N PHE A 85 18.17 -8.32 -10.74
CA PHE A 85 19.25 -9.27 -10.99
C PHE A 85 20.52 -8.88 -10.23
N GLY A 86 21.05 -9.85 -9.48
CA GLY A 86 22.33 -9.77 -8.77
C GLY A 86 23.29 -10.88 -9.18
N TRP A 87 24.59 -10.60 -9.11
CA TRP A 87 25.66 -11.54 -9.42
C TRP A 87 25.66 -12.75 -8.49
N ASP A 88 25.46 -12.55 -7.19
CA ASP A 88 25.54 -13.65 -6.22
C ASP A 88 24.43 -14.68 -6.39
N TYR A 89 23.26 -14.22 -6.83
CA TYR A 89 22.10 -15.06 -7.10
C TYR A 89 22.06 -15.58 -8.54
N MET A 90 23.07 -15.31 -9.39
CA MET A 90 23.08 -15.74 -10.79
C MET A 90 22.81 -17.25 -10.96
N TYR A 91 23.43 -18.09 -10.15
CA TYR A 91 23.19 -19.54 -10.16
C TYR A 91 21.81 -19.90 -9.60
N ALA A 92 21.36 -19.19 -8.56
CA ALA A 92 20.04 -19.38 -7.99
C ALA A 92 18.93 -19.10 -9.01
N TRP A 93 19.08 -18.09 -9.88
CA TRP A 93 18.08 -17.81 -10.92
C TRP A 93 17.87 -18.95 -11.89
N THR A 94 18.98 -19.58 -12.32
CA THR A 94 18.91 -20.73 -13.22
C THR A 94 18.21 -21.90 -12.53
N ILE A 95 18.56 -22.15 -11.26
CA ILE A 95 17.97 -23.23 -10.45
C ILE A 95 16.49 -22.98 -10.18
N PHE A 96 16.11 -21.76 -9.79
CA PHE A 96 14.71 -21.36 -9.58
C PHE A 96 13.88 -21.65 -10.83
N GLY A 97 14.35 -21.23 -12.00
CA GLY A 97 13.67 -21.53 -13.26
C GLY A 97 13.57 -23.03 -13.56
N GLN A 98 14.64 -23.79 -13.33
CA GLN A 98 14.65 -25.25 -13.53
C GLN A 98 13.72 -25.99 -12.56
N MET A 99 13.51 -25.44 -11.37
CA MET A 99 12.61 -25.96 -10.33
C MET A 99 11.22 -25.33 -10.41
N GLY A 100 10.84 -24.67 -11.50
CA GLY A 100 9.49 -24.15 -11.73
C GLY A 100 9.11 -22.88 -10.96
N MET A 101 10.05 -22.27 -10.23
CA MET A 101 9.83 -20.98 -9.58
C MET A 101 9.84 -19.84 -10.60
N THR A 102 9.02 -18.82 -10.35
CA THR A 102 8.94 -17.62 -11.20
C THR A 102 9.46 -16.41 -10.45
N ILE A 103 10.50 -15.77 -10.99
CA ILE A 103 11.05 -14.53 -10.44
C ILE A 103 10.78 -13.37 -11.39
N TYR A 104 10.07 -12.37 -10.88
CA TYR A 104 9.78 -11.13 -11.60
C TYR A 104 10.91 -10.12 -11.36
N HIS A 105 11.70 -9.89 -12.40
CA HIS A 105 12.78 -8.90 -12.40
C HIS A 105 12.29 -7.46 -12.61
N HIS A 106 12.73 -6.56 -11.74
CA HIS A 106 12.41 -5.14 -11.71
C HIS A 106 13.54 -4.26 -12.27
N ARG A 107 13.28 -2.95 -12.41
CA ARG A 107 14.26 -1.95 -12.86
C ARG A 107 14.99 -1.28 -11.72
N HIS A 108 14.43 -1.27 -10.51
CA HIS A 108 15.07 -0.73 -9.30
C HIS A 108 14.76 -1.59 -8.07
N ASP A 109 15.74 -1.76 -7.18
CA ASP A 109 15.67 -2.63 -5.99
C ASP A 109 14.63 -2.22 -4.93
N GLN A 110 14.04 -1.03 -5.07
CA GLN A 110 12.90 -0.63 -4.23
C GLN A 110 11.62 -1.41 -4.59
N ALA A 111 11.42 -1.69 -5.89
CA ALA A 111 10.19 -2.27 -6.43
C ALA A 111 9.92 -3.72 -6.00
N PRO A 112 10.93 -4.60 -5.83
CA PRO A 112 10.74 -5.95 -5.30
C PRO A 112 9.99 -6.00 -3.97
N GLY A 113 10.32 -5.12 -3.01
CA GLY A 113 9.65 -5.09 -1.71
C GLY A 113 8.18 -4.70 -1.83
N TRP A 114 7.88 -3.65 -2.60
CA TRP A 114 6.50 -3.23 -2.91
C TRP A 114 5.70 -4.34 -3.61
N SER A 115 6.31 -5.03 -4.57
CA SER A 115 5.67 -6.08 -5.36
C SER A 115 5.44 -7.35 -4.56
N ALA A 116 6.42 -7.76 -3.74
CA ALA A 116 6.22 -8.83 -2.77
C ALA A 116 5.07 -8.49 -1.81
N GLY A 117 4.97 -7.23 -1.37
CA GLY A 117 3.87 -6.72 -0.57
C GLY A 117 2.50 -6.81 -1.25
N GLY A 118 2.40 -6.31 -2.47
CA GLY A 118 1.18 -6.40 -3.29
C GLY A 118 0.75 -7.84 -3.55
N TRP A 119 1.72 -8.73 -3.82
CA TRP A 119 1.46 -10.17 -3.99
C TRP A 119 0.97 -10.81 -2.69
N ALA A 120 1.59 -10.45 -1.56
CA ALA A 120 1.23 -10.97 -0.24
C ALA A 120 -0.23 -10.67 0.10
N VAL A 121 -0.62 -9.40 -0.09
CA VAL A 121 -2.02 -9.01 0.04
C VAL A 121 -2.85 -9.73 -1.02
N GLY A 122 -2.45 -9.77 -2.28
CA GLY A 122 -3.20 -10.42 -3.35
C GLY A 122 -3.56 -11.90 -3.08
N LYS A 123 -2.64 -12.67 -2.49
CA LYS A 123 -2.76 -14.11 -2.18
C LYS A 123 -3.14 -14.44 -0.73
N CYS A 124 -3.10 -13.48 0.18
CA CYS A 124 -3.16 -13.72 1.63
C CYS A 124 -2.09 -14.75 2.09
N LYS A 125 -0.86 -14.60 1.58
CA LYS A 125 0.32 -15.45 1.85
C LYS A 125 1.57 -14.57 1.97
N PRO A 126 2.71 -15.05 2.51
CA PRO A 126 3.95 -14.26 2.56
C PRO A 126 4.46 -13.85 1.20
N GLY A 127 4.74 -12.56 1.02
CA GLY A 127 5.46 -12.07 -0.15
C GLY A 127 6.93 -12.48 -0.12
N PHE A 128 7.56 -12.61 -1.28
CA PHE A 128 8.97 -13.00 -1.37
C PHE A 128 9.77 -12.02 -2.22
N ALA A 129 10.72 -11.33 -1.59
CA ALA A 129 11.65 -10.41 -2.24
C ALA A 129 13.09 -10.90 -2.13
N ILE A 130 13.88 -10.68 -3.18
CA ILE A 130 15.29 -11.05 -3.23
C ILE A 130 16.09 -9.86 -3.77
N VAL A 131 17.20 -9.51 -3.11
CA VAL A 131 18.14 -8.50 -3.60
C VAL A 131 19.58 -8.96 -3.43
N ASP A 132 20.49 -8.41 -4.22
CA ASP A 132 21.91 -8.67 -4.07
C ASP A 132 22.49 -7.90 -2.86
N ARG A 133 23.83 -7.91 -2.77
CA ARG A 133 24.59 -7.21 -1.74
C ARG A 133 24.23 -5.72 -1.66
N ARG A 134 24.63 -5.12 -0.53
CA ARG A 134 24.69 -3.68 -0.23
C ARG A 134 23.79 -2.75 -1.04
N PRO A 135 24.11 -2.31 -2.27
CA PRO A 135 23.21 -1.42 -3.03
C PRO A 135 21.78 -1.97 -3.15
N GLY A 136 21.62 -3.26 -3.42
CA GLY A 136 20.30 -3.89 -3.49
C GLY A 136 19.60 -3.86 -2.14
N LEU A 137 20.32 -4.27 -1.09
CA LEU A 137 19.81 -4.24 0.28
C LEU A 137 19.39 -2.85 0.76
N THR A 138 20.20 -1.82 0.51
CA THR A 138 19.93 -0.44 0.95
C THR A 138 18.78 0.19 0.17
N ASN A 139 18.62 -0.15 -1.11
CA ASN A 139 17.52 0.32 -1.93
C ASN A 139 16.19 -0.40 -1.64
N LEU A 140 16.24 -1.61 -1.05
CA LEU A 140 15.04 -2.37 -0.65
C LEU A 140 14.38 -1.83 0.64
N VAL A 141 15.11 -1.02 1.42
CA VAL A 141 14.68 -0.50 2.73
C VAL A 141 13.25 0.07 2.72
N PRO A 142 12.83 0.92 1.75
CA PRO A 142 11.48 1.46 1.75
C PRO A 142 10.38 0.39 1.68
N GLY A 143 10.57 -0.65 0.86
CA GLY A 143 9.59 -1.73 0.72
C GLY A 143 9.49 -2.59 1.98
N VAL A 144 10.61 -2.86 2.66
CA VAL A 144 10.63 -3.58 3.94
C VAL A 144 9.99 -2.74 5.04
N ALA A 145 10.32 -1.45 5.12
CA ALA A 145 9.73 -0.52 6.09
C ALA A 145 8.21 -0.44 5.95
N TRP A 146 7.70 -0.38 4.71
CA TRP A 146 6.26 -0.42 4.46
C TRP A 146 5.64 -1.75 4.86
N ALA A 147 6.28 -2.89 4.53
CA ALA A 147 5.75 -4.20 4.90
C ALA A 147 5.64 -4.34 6.43
N HIS A 148 6.62 -3.82 7.16
CA HIS A 148 6.58 -3.73 8.61
C HIS A 148 5.43 -2.85 9.10
N ALA A 149 5.31 -1.64 8.57
CA ALA A 149 4.31 -0.65 8.99
C ALA A 149 2.86 -1.08 8.68
N THR A 150 2.67 -1.87 7.63
CA THR A 150 1.35 -2.37 7.20
C THR A 150 1.03 -3.78 7.68
N ARG A 151 1.93 -4.37 8.50
CA ARG A 151 1.82 -5.76 8.97
C ARG A 151 1.69 -6.77 7.84
N THR A 152 2.40 -6.53 6.74
CA THR A 152 2.41 -7.40 5.57
C THR A 152 3.50 -8.48 5.75
N PRO A 153 3.14 -9.78 5.77
CA PRO A 153 4.10 -10.87 5.91
C PRO A 153 5.00 -10.94 4.67
N MET A 154 6.31 -10.93 4.89
CA MET A 154 7.29 -10.93 3.80
C MET A 154 8.56 -11.68 4.19
N LEU A 155 9.03 -12.54 3.31
CA LEU A 155 10.37 -13.09 3.33
C LEU A 155 11.27 -12.22 2.45
N VAL A 156 12.40 -11.79 3.00
CA VAL A 156 13.46 -11.13 2.24
C VAL A 156 14.71 -11.99 2.26
N LEU A 157 15.21 -12.36 1.09
CA LEU A 157 16.54 -12.93 0.95
C LEU A 157 17.50 -11.87 0.40
N CYS A 158 18.67 -11.79 1.00
CA CYS A 158 19.74 -10.95 0.47
C CYS A 158 21.10 -11.64 0.56
N SER A 159 22.04 -11.23 -0.29
CA SER A 159 23.40 -11.78 -0.27
C SER A 159 24.37 -10.84 0.45
N THR A 160 25.57 -11.34 0.72
CA THR A 160 26.70 -10.53 1.19
C THR A 160 28.04 -11.15 0.79
N SER A 161 29.14 -10.45 1.05
CA SER A 161 30.49 -10.96 0.83
C SER A 161 30.74 -12.27 1.60
N PRO A 162 31.69 -13.11 1.17
CA PRO A 162 32.04 -14.31 1.90
C PRO A 162 32.37 -14.05 3.36
N LEU A 163 32.01 -14.97 4.26
CA LEU A 163 32.23 -14.80 5.70
C LEU A 163 33.70 -14.55 6.07
N THR A 164 34.63 -15.12 5.30
CA THR A 164 36.08 -14.90 5.48
C THR A 164 36.52 -13.45 5.29
N TRP A 165 35.69 -12.64 4.62
CA TRP A 165 35.94 -11.22 4.36
C TRP A 165 35.23 -10.29 5.36
N ASN A 166 34.48 -10.86 6.31
CA ASN A 166 33.70 -10.09 7.27
C ASN A 166 34.58 -9.07 8.02
N LYS A 167 34.21 -7.79 7.95
CA LYS A 167 34.90 -6.60 8.50
C LYS A 167 36.32 -6.39 7.96
N LYS A 168 36.65 -6.97 6.80
CA LYS A 168 37.95 -6.79 6.12
C LYS A 168 37.85 -5.87 4.89
N GLY A 169 36.67 -5.28 4.64
CA GLY A 169 36.44 -4.43 3.47
C GLY A 169 36.07 -5.26 2.23
N GLY A 170 35.22 -6.27 2.42
CA GLY A 170 34.73 -7.10 1.31
C GLY A 170 33.96 -6.26 0.28
N ALA A 171 34.02 -6.65 -0.99
CA ALA A 171 33.29 -5.96 -2.05
C ALA A 171 31.78 -5.95 -1.73
N GLN A 172 31.21 -4.73 -1.65
CA GLN A 172 29.81 -4.48 -1.31
C GLN A 172 29.37 -5.14 0.00
N GLU A 173 30.26 -5.23 0.98
CA GLU A 173 29.98 -5.81 2.29
C GLU A 173 28.92 -5.01 3.07
N ILE A 174 27.91 -5.69 3.61
CA ILE A 174 26.92 -5.12 4.55
C ILE A 174 26.36 -6.23 5.44
N ASN A 175 26.01 -5.89 6.68
CA ASN A 175 25.31 -6.80 7.59
C ASN A 175 23.82 -6.44 7.64
N ALA A 176 22.95 -7.36 7.23
CA ALA A 176 21.51 -7.13 7.26
C ALA A 176 20.97 -6.90 8.67
N GLU A 177 21.60 -7.49 9.69
CA GLU A 177 21.25 -7.26 11.10
C GLU A 177 21.45 -5.78 11.49
N GLU A 178 22.49 -5.12 10.98
CA GLU A 178 22.74 -3.71 11.27
C GLU A 178 21.77 -2.76 10.54
N VAL A 179 21.19 -3.21 9.42
CA VAL A 179 20.22 -2.43 8.63
C VAL A 179 18.80 -2.60 9.15
N PHE A 180 18.39 -3.83 9.46
CA PHE A 180 17.00 -4.17 9.76
C PHE A 180 16.77 -4.61 11.21
N GLY A 181 17.79 -5.11 11.90
CA GLY A 181 17.72 -5.62 13.27
C GLY A 181 18.17 -4.56 14.28
N SER A 182 17.27 -3.71 14.75
CA SER A 182 17.56 -2.82 15.88
C SER A 182 17.02 -3.42 17.18
N MET A 183 17.70 -3.14 18.30
CA MET A 183 17.30 -3.56 19.64
C MET A 183 15.96 -2.93 20.10
N TRP A 184 15.45 -1.94 19.37
CA TRP A 184 14.27 -1.13 19.70
C TRP A 184 13.29 -0.98 18.51
N GLY A 185 12.92 -2.08 17.86
CA GLY A 185 11.91 -2.06 16.80
C GLY A 185 12.48 -1.73 15.41
N GLY A 186 13.44 -2.54 14.96
CA GLY A 186 14.00 -2.44 13.61
C GLY A 186 12.96 -2.57 12.49
N LEU A 187 13.39 -2.30 11.25
CA LEU A 187 12.53 -2.31 10.08
C LEU A 187 12.04 -3.71 9.68
N ALA A 188 12.62 -4.77 10.25
CA ALA A 188 12.12 -6.14 10.15
C ALA A 188 11.81 -6.71 11.54
N LYS A 189 11.00 -7.76 11.62
CA LYS A 189 10.80 -8.52 12.87
C LYS A 189 12.15 -9.00 13.41
N TRP A 190 12.99 -9.44 12.50
CA TRP A 190 14.39 -9.72 12.72
C TRP A 190 15.09 -9.80 11.36
N ALA A 191 16.41 -9.67 11.40
CA ALA A 191 17.29 -10.05 10.32
C ALA A 191 18.32 -11.03 10.87
N HIS A 192 18.80 -11.94 10.02
CA HIS A 192 19.85 -12.85 10.41
C HIS A 192 20.80 -13.14 9.27
N ARG A 193 22.11 -13.15 9.54
CA ARG A 193 23.13 -13.61 8.59
C ARG A 193 23.50 -15.06 8.84
N VAL A 194 23.23 -15.92 7.87
CA VAL A 194 23.54 -17.35 7.92
C VAL A 194 25.05 -17.57 8.03
N LEU A 195 25.46 -18.29 9.07
CA LEU A 195 26.88 -18.56 9.35
C LEU A 195 27.35 -19.90 8.81
N ASP A 196 26.46 -20.89 8.73
CA ASP A 196 26.77 -22.23 8.24
C ASP A 196 25.84 -22.63 7.09
N TYR A 197 26.41 -23.31 6.09
CA TYR A 197 25.70 -23.83 4.92
C TYR A 197 24.47 -24.69 5.28
N HIS A 198 24.57 -25.51 6.32
CA HIS A 198 23.52 -26.45 6.71
C HIS A 198 22.32 -25.79 7.40
N GLU A 199 22.46 -24.52 7.83
CA GLU A 199 21.39 -23.78 8.48
C GLU A 199 20.49 -23.01 7.51
N ILE A 200 20.82 -22.98 6.21
CA ILE A 200 20.01 -22.29 5.19
C ILE A 200 18.52 -22.70 5.28
N PRO A 201 18.16 -24.01 5.32
CA PRO A 201 16.75 -24.40 5.42
C PRO A 201 16.09 -23.92 6.71
N TYR A 202 16.80 -24.02 7.84
CA TYR A 202 16.30 -23.60 9.15
C TYR A 202 15.84 -22.14 9.12
N TRP A 203 16.74 -21.25 8.69
CA TRP A 203 16.52 -19.82 8.74
C TRP A 203 15.43 -19.37 7.76
N ILE A 204 15.34 -20.00 6.58
CA ILE A 204 14.25 -19.74 5.62
C ILE A 204 12.90 -20.21 6.20
N ARG A 205 12.80 -21.45 6.68
CA ARG A 205 11.55 -22.00 7.26
C ARG A 205 11.08 -21.17 8.45
N ARG A 206 12.01 -20.79 9.33
CA ARG A 206 11.75 -19.89 10.45
C ARG A 206 11.24 -18.54 9.98
N ALA A 207 11.87 -17.92 8.98
CA ALA A 207 11.43 -16.65 8.42
C ALA A 207 10.02 -16.71 7.82
N VAL A 208 9.71 -17.74 7.04
CA VAL A 208 8.36 -17.91 6.44
C VAL A 208 7.29 -18.07 7.51
N ARG A 209 7.58 -18.79 8.60
CA ARG A 209 6.62 -18.96 9.70
C ARG A 209 6.47 -17.68 10.51
N GLU A 210 7.58 -17.10 10.95
CA GLU A 210 7.54 -15.95 11.85
C GLU A 210 7.03 -14.68 11.17
N CYS A 211 7.23 -14.50 9.86
CA CYS A 211 6.68 -13.32 9.16
C CYS A 211 5.14 -13.27 9.17
N GLN A 212 4.50 -14.44 9.30
CA GLN A 212 3.04 -14.62 9.36
C GLN A 212 2.47 -14.57 10.78
N GLN A 213 3.32 -14.73 11.81
CA GLN A 213 2.89 -14.64 13.20
C GLN A 213 2.73 -13.20 13.63
N GLU A 214 1.76 -12.92 14.50
CA GLU A 214 1.50 -11.59 15.03
C GLU A 214 2.60 -11.15 16.03
N PRO A 215 3.12 -9.90 15.96
CA PRO A 215 2.89 -8.92 14.90
C PRO A 215 3.44 -9.38 13.56
N ARG A 216 2.59 -9.37 12.52
CA ARG A 216 3.00 -9.74 11.15
C ARG A 216 3.97 -8.71 10.60
N GLY A 217 4.86 -9.14 9.71
CA GLY A 217 5.85 -8.24 9.10
C GLY A 217 7.01 -8.98 8.46
N PRO A 218 8.01 -8.25 7.94
CA PRO A 218 9.10 -8.84 7.19
C PRO A 218 10.12 -9.55 8.09
N CYS A 219 10.67 -10.67 7.60
CA CYS A 219 11.83 -11.37 8.16
C CYS A 219 12.93 -11.43 7.08
N VAL A 220 14.17 -11.09 7.46
CA VAL A 220 15.29 -10.99 6.52
C VAL A 220 16.31 -12.09 6.79
N VAL A 221 16.66 -12.87 5.77
CA VAL A 221 17.74 -13.86 5.82
C VAL A 221 18.82 -13.47 4.84
N GLN A 222 19.99 -13.15 5.37
CA GLN A 222 21.18 -12.81 4.60
C GLN A 222 22.07 -14.04 4.43
N ILE A 223 22.30 -14.44 3.19
CA ILE A 223 23.09 -15.63 2.84
C ILE A 223 24.41 -15.18 2.20
N PRO A 224 25.57 -15.45 2.82
CA PRO A 224 26.87 -15.18 2.23
C PRO A 224 27.02 -15.85 0.85
N SER A 225 27.63 -15.12 -0.09
CA SER A 225 27.85 -15.59 -1.47
C SER A 225 28.61 -16.92 -1.57
N ASN A 226 29.58 -17.16 -0.67
CA ASN A 226 30.27 -18.45 -0.63
C ASN A 226 29.29 -19.59 -0.31
N TRP A 227 28.29 -19.40 0.55
CA TRP A 227 27.28 -20.42 0.85
C TRP A 227 26.30 -20.63 -0.30
N LEU A 228 25.88 -19.57 -1.00
CA LEU A 228 25.03 -19.70 -2.19
C LEU A 228 25.70 -20.53 -3.30
N GLN A 229 27.01 -20.39 -3.45
CA GLN A 229 27.80 -20.98 -4.54
C GLN A 229 28.47 -22.31 -4.17
N GLU A 230 28.69 -22.58 -2.88
CA GLU A 230 29.31 -23.80 -2.41
C GLU A 230 28.52 -25.02 -2.85
N ARG A 231 29.24 -26.03 -3.33
CA ARG A 231 28.71 -27.32 -3.74
C ARG A 231 29.25 -28.39 -2.80
N ARG A 232 28.34 -29.18 -2.23
CA ARG A 232 28.68 -30.31 -1.34
C ARG A 232 27.96 -31.56 -1.80
N HIS A 233 28.45 -32.72 -1.36
CA HIS A 233 27.82 -33.98 -1.69
C HIS A 233 26.41 -34.04 -1.06
N ARG A 234 25.38 -34.42 -1.82
CA ARG A 234 23.97 -34.46 -1.37
C ARG A 234 23.82 -35.27 -0.08
N ARG A 235 24.52 -36.41 0.01
CA ARG A 235 24.57 -37.23 1.23
C ARG A 235 24.98 -36.46 2.50
N GLU A 236 25.87 -35.49 2.41
CA GLU A 236 26.24 -34.66 3.58
C GLU A 236 25.03 -33.84 4.07
N TYR A 237 24.28 -33.27 3.13
CA TYR A 237 23.04 -32.56 3.41
C TYR A 237 21.96 -33.50 3.94
N ASP A 238 21.71 -34.65 3.29
CA ASP A 238 20.66 -35.59 3.70
C ASP A 238 20.93 -36.14 5.11
N LEU A 239 22.20 -36.42 5.45
CA LEU A 239 22.59 -36.84 6.79
C LEU A 239 22.32 -35.75 7.84
N TRP A 240 22.60 -34.49 7.51
CA TRP A 240 22.29 -33.37 8.40
C TRP A 240 20.78 -33.16 8.55
N ASP A 241 20.03 -33.16 7.45
CA ASP A 241 18.60 -32.91 7.43
C ASP A 241 17.85 -33.99 8.21
N THR A 242 18.16 -35.27 7.99
CA THR A 242 17.57 -36.40 8.74
C THR A 242 17.95 -36.40 10.22
N ALA A 243 19.17 -35.96 10.58
CA ALA A 243 19.63 -35.93 11.96
C ALA A 243 19.03 -34.79 12.80
N TYR A 244 18.71 -33.65 12.19
CA TYR A 244 18.36 -32.42 12.92
C TYR A 244 16.98 -31.84 12.63
N GLN A 245 16.41 -32.06 11.44
CA GLN A 245 15.15 -31.41 11.05
C GLN A 245 14.07 -32.37 10.56
N ASP A 246 14.44 -33.56 10.05
CA ASP A 246 13.56 -34.50 9.36
C ASP A 246 12.56 -33.73 8.48
N SER A 247 13.06 -33.13 7.38
CA SER A 247 12.25 -32.17 6.58
C SER A 247 10.96 -32.74 6.02
N GLU A 248 10.81 -34.07 5.98
CA GLU A 248 9.56 -34.76 5.65
C GLU A 248 8.50 -34.62 6.76
N LYS A 249 8.92 -34.48 8.02
CA LYS A 249 8.05 -34.21 9.17
C LYS A 249 7.90 -32.70 9.37
N ARG A 250 6.99 -32.10 8.59
CA ARG A 250 6.58 -30.71 8.82
C ARG A 250 6.09 -30.56 10.27
N PRO A 251 6.60 -29.60 11.05
CA PRO A 251 6.05 -29.31 12.37
C PRO A 251 4.54 -29.03 12.25
N PRO A 252 3.74 -29.47 13.23
CA PRO A 252 2.29 -29.26 13.18
C PRO A 252 2.01 -27.75 13.06
N GLU A 253 0.95 -27.41 12.33
CA GLU A 253 0.46 -26.03 12.33
C GLU A 253 0.18 -25.59 13.77
N ILE A 254 0.62 -24.37 14.11
CA ILE A 254 0.38 -23.79 15.43
C ILE A 254 -1.13 -23.62 15.57
N GLN A 255 -1.75 -24.41 16.45
CA GLN A 255 -3.17 -24.24 16.76
C GLN A 255 -3.40 -22.85 17.32
N GLN A 256 -4.27 -22.10 16.67
CA GLN A 256 -4.65 -20.77 17.08
C GLN A 256 -5.66 -20.85 18.23
N GLY A 257 -5.31 -20.26 19.37
CA GLY A 257 -6.19 -20.21 20.55
C GLY A 257 -7.26 -19.13 20.43
N GLY A 258 -8.45 -19.39 20.99
CA GLY A 258 -9.49 -18.38 21.19
C GLY A 258 -9.31 -17.58 22.49
N GLY A 259 -10.33 -16.80 22.85
CA GLY A 259 -10.39 -16.06 24.11
C GLY A 259 -10.87 -16.93 25.28
N ARG A 260 -10.66 -16.42 26.51
CA ARG A 260 -11.20 -17.03 27.73
C ARG A 260 -12.74 -16.96 27.72
N PRO A 261 -13.47 -18.06 27.96
CA PRO A 261 -14.94 -18.07 27.89
C PRO A 261 -15.63 -16.95 28.70
N ALA A 262 -15.15 -16.67 29.91
CA ALA A 262 -15.68 -15.58 30.74
C ALA A 262 -15.55 -14.19 30.09
N ASP A 263 -14.46 -13.94 29.36
CA ASP A 263 -14.24 -12.67 28.66
C ASP A 263 -15.16 -12.56 27.45
N ILE A 264 -15.35 -13.66 26.72
CA ILE A 264 -16.30 -13.74 25.59
C ILE A 264 -17.72 -13.42 26.08
N GLU A 265 -18.16 -14.04 27.17
CA GLU A 265 -19.47 -13.76 27.78
C GLU A 265 -19.61 -12.30 28.22
N GLN A 266 -18.58 -11.75 28.86
CA GLN A 266 -18.55 -10.36 29.32
C GLN A 266 -18.66 -9.37 28.14
N VAL A 267 -18.02 -9.64 27.01
CA VAL A 267 -18.12 -8.80 25.80
C VAL A 267 -19.57 -8.75 25.30
N ILE A 268 -20.25 -9.89 25.22
CA ILE A 268 -21.66 -9.94 24.80
C ILE A 268 -22.54 -9.21 25.82
N ASP A 269 -22.32 -9.37 27.12
CA ASP A 269 -23.11 -8.69 28.16
C ASP A 269 -22.94 -7.17 28.15
N LEU A 270 -21.73 -6.67 27.88
CA LEU A 270 -21.46 -5.25 27.72
C LEU A 270 -22.09 -4.70 26.44
N LEU A 271 -21.96 -5.45 25.34
CA LEU A 271 -22.59 -5.08 24.07
C LEU A 271 -24.10 -4.93 24.23
N MET A 272 -24.78 -5.91 24.85
CA MET A 272 -26.24 -5.88 25.06
C MET A 272 -26.73 -4.73 25.95
N LYS A 273 -25.84 -4.10 26.74
CA LYS A 273 -26.16 -2.91 27.58
C LYS A 273 -25.92 -1.59 26.87
N SER A 274 -25.27 -1.60 25.71
CA SER A 274 -24.94 -0.40 24.94
C SER A 274 -26.14 0.10 24.15
N GLU A 275 -26.21 1.42 23.94
CA GLU A 275 -27.21 2.05 23.09
C GLU A 275 -26.68 2.33 21.69
N ARG A 276 -25.38 2.57 21.55
CA ARG A 276 -24.72 3.01 20.30
C ARG A 276 -23.40 2.24 20.06
N PRO A 277 -23.47 0.90 19.91
CA PRO A 277 -22.28 0.09 19.71
C PRO A 277 -21.76 0.17 18.27
N MET A 278 -20.47 -0.12 18.12
CA MET A 278 -19.89 -0.38 16.80
C MET A 278 -18.73 -1.39 16.86
N ILE A 279 -18.38 -1.94 15.69
CA ILE A 279 -17.20 -2.78 15.48
C ILE A 279 -16.18 -2.01 14.62
N CYS A 280 -14.94 -1.95 15.09
CA CYS A 280 -13.77 -1.45 14.35
C CYS A 280 -12.88 -2.64 13.96
N ALA A 281 -12.92 -3.06 12.69
CA ALA A 281 -12.16 -4.18 12.16
C ALA A 281 -10.90 -3.73 11.42
N GLY A 282 -9.74 -4.24 11.85
CA GLY A 282 -8.44 -3.97 11.25
C GLY A 282 -7.84 -5.14 10.48
N SER A 283 -6.61 -4.94 10.02
CA SER A 283 -5.90 -5.84 9.10
C SER A 283 -5.78 -7.29 9.58
N ALA A 284 -5.81 -7.57 10.88
CA ALA A 284 -5.75 -8.95 11.35
C ALA A 284 -7.01 -9.76 10.98
N VAL A 285 -8.18 -9.12 10.79
CA VAL A 285 -9.36 -9.79 10.22
C VAL A 285 -9.06 -10.33 8.82
N TYR A 286 -8.32 -9.56 8.01
CA TYR A 286 -7.91 -9.98 6.68
C TYR A 286 -6.92 -11.15 6.73
N TRP A 287 -5.84 -10.99 7.49
CA TRP A 287 -4.76 -11.98 7.54
C TRP A 287 -5.16 -13.29 8.22
N SER A 288 -6.10 -13.24 9.17
CA SER A 288 -6.69 -14.43 9.79
C SER A 288 -7.90 -14.95 9.00
N GLN A 289 -8.21 -14.37 7.83
CA GLN A 289 -9.30 -14.75 6.95
C GLN A 289 -10.64 -14.92 7.66
N ALA A 290 -10.98 -13.92 8.48
CA ALA A 290 -12.12 -13.91 9.41
C ALA A 290 -13.29 -13.01 8.93
N TRP A 291 -13.30 -12.59 7.67
CA TRP A 291 -14.31 -11.68 7.14
C TRP A 291 -15.72 -12.28 7.12
N ASN A 292 -15.85 -13.59 6.96
CA ASN A 292 -17.15 -14.27 7.01
C ASN A 292 -17.70 -14.28 8.44
N GLU A 293 -16.86 -14.62 9.41
CA GLU A 293 -17.22 -14.61 10.83
C GLU A 293 -17.51 -13.19 11.32
N LEU A 294 -16.74 -12.18 10.88
CA LEU A 294 -17.03 -10.78 11.19
C LEU A 294 -18.42 -10.38 10.67
N ARG A 295 -18.74 -10.75 9.43
CA ARG A 295 -20.04 -10.45 8.82
C ARG A 295 -21.17 -11.14 9.55
N GLU A 296 -21.04 -12.44 9.82
CA GLU A 296 -22.06 -13.21 10.57
C GLU A 296 -22.30 -12.60 11.95
N PHE A 297 -21.23 -12.25 12.68
CA PHE A 297 -21.36 -11.63 14.01
C PHE A 297 -22.08 -10.28 13.94
N ALA A 298 -21.70 -9.42 12.99
CA ALA A 298 -22.31 -8.12 12.80
C ALA A 298 -23.79 -8.23 12.38
N GLU A 299 -24.11 -9.13 11.46
CA GLU A 299 -25.48 -9.36 10.99
C GLU A 299 -26.36 -9.99 12.06
N LEU A 300 -25.86 -10.97 12.82
CA LEU A 300 -26.58 -11.61 13.92
C LEU A 300 -27.11 -10.58 14.92
N LEU A 301 -26.28 -9.59 15.25
CA LEU A 301 -26.55 -8.60 16.27
C LEU A 301 -27.05 -7.25 15.68
N ASN A 302 -26.94 -7.03 14.38
CA ASN A 302 -27.21 -5.74 13.71
C ASN A 302 -26.36 -4.59 14.27
N VAL A 303 -25.06 -4.85 14.39
CA VAL A 303 -24.07 -3.87 14.90
C VAL A 303 -23.35 -3.21 13.73
N PRO A 304 -23.27 -1.86 13.67
CA PRO A 304 -22.49 -1.15 12.66
C PRO A 304 -21.01 -1.56 12.64
N VAL A 305 -20.43 -1.62 11.45
CA VAL A 305 -19.05 -2.07 11.23
C VAL A 305 -18.28 -1.02 10.43
N HIS A 306 -17.08 -0.73 10.91
CA HIS A 306 -16.08 0.04 10.21
C HIS A 306 -14.84 -0.81 9.96
N CYS A 307 -14.43 -0.93 8.69
CA CYS A 307 -13.25 -1.68 8.31
C CYS A 307 -12.11 -0.74 7.88
N ARG A 308 -10.86 -1.09 8.25
CA ARG A 308 -9.66 -0.31 7.95
C ARG A 308 -8.65 -1.10 7.11
N ARG A 309 -7.90 -0.38 6.28
CA ARG A 309 -6.80 -0.91 5.45
C ARG A 309 -7.21 -2.18 4.69
N GLN A 310 -6.43 -3.27 4.81
CA GLN A 310 -6.70 -4.53 4.13
C GLN A 310 -8.03 -5.19 4.55
N ALA A 311 -8.62 -4.80 5.69
CA ALA A 311 -9.92 -5.29 6.09
C ALA A 311 -11.09 -4.58 5.40
N ARG A 312 -10.89 -3.44 4.71
CA ARG A 312 -11.93 -2.80 3.89
C ARG A 312 -12.52 -3.82 2.91
N GLY A 313 -13.84 -3.96 2.87
CA GLY A 313 -14.53 -4.98 2.09
C GLY A 313 -14.73 -6.34 2.80
N SER A 314 -14.28 -6.51 4.05
CA SER A 314 -14.60 -7.72 4.86
C SER A 314 -16.12 -7.84 5.05
N ILE A 315 -16.76 -6.71 5.35
CA ILE A 315 -18.16 -6.46 5.03
C ILE A 315 -18.19 -5.56 3.78
N PRO A 316 -19.01 -5.85 2.76
CA PRO A 316 -19.10 -5.00 1.58
C PRO A 316 -19.47 -3.58 1.98
N GLU A 317 -18.83 -2.58 1.39
CA GLU A 317 -19.00 -1.19 1.87
C GLU A 317 -20.35 -0.56 1.49
N ASP A 318 -21.08 -1.19 0.58
CA ASP A 318 -22.49 -0.93 0.26
C ASP A 318 -23.46 -1.66 1.20
N HIS A 319 -22.98 -2.48 2.12
CA HIS A 319 -23.81 -3.15 3.13
C HIS A 319 -24.46 -2.14 4.10
N PRO A 320 -25.72 -2.34 4.52
CA PRO A 320 -26.44 -1.45 5.46
C PRO A 320 -25.74 -1.20 6.80
N LEU A 321 -24.99 -2.18 7.29
CA LEU A 321 -24.21 -2.08 8.54
C LEU A 321 -22.86 -1.39 8.37
N HIS A 322 -22.40 -1.10 7.14
CA HIS A 322 -21.11 -0.47 6.92
C HIS A 322 -21.21 1.06 6.88
N PHE A 323 -20.26 1.73 7.55
CA PHE A 323 -19.99 3.15 7.38
C PHE A 323 -18.52 3.43 7.00
N SER A 324 -18.35 4.39 6.08
CA SER A 324 -17.06 4.69 5.43
C SER A 324 -16.12 5.54 6.29
N GLY A 325 -14.91 5.81 5.78
CA GLY A 325 -13.87 6.55 6.46
C GLY A 325 -14.16 8.04 6.71
N GLY A 326 -14.93 8.68 5.83
CA GLY A 326 -15.30 10.09 5.92
C GLY A 326 -16.10 10.44 7.18
N PRO A 327 -17.24 9.77 7.44
CA PRO A 327 -18.10 10.08 8.59
C PRO A 327 -17.55 9.59 9.94
N ARG A 328 -16.36 8.97 10.01
CA ARG A 328 -15.82 8.37 11.24
C ARG A 328 -15.80 9.31 12.46
N PRO A 329 -15.36 10.58 12.37
CA PRO A 329 -15.30 11.44 13.57
C PRO A 329 -16.68 11.59 14.24
N PHE A 330 -17.75 11.69 13.45
CA PHE A 330 -19.12 11.75 13.96
C PHE A 330 -19.51 10.43 14.63
N VAL A 331 -19.24 9.29 13.98
CA VAL A 331 -19.60 7.99 14.55
C VAL A 331 -18.83 7.70 15.84
N PHE A 332 -17.53 7.95 15.87
CA PHE A 332 -16.68 7.73 17.05
C PHE A 332 -17.09 8.58 18.25
N ALA A 333 -17.63 9.77 18.00
CA ALA A 333 -18.11 10.68 19.04
C ALA A 333 -19.50 10.30 19.58
N GLU A 334 -20.39 9.64 18.82
CA GLU A 334 -21.67 9.13 19.37
C GLU A 334 -21.50 7.77 20.08
N THR A 335 -20.49 7.00 19.69
CA THR A 335 -20.28 5.61 20.14
C THR A 335 -20.08 5.52 21.66
N ASP A 336 -20.92 4.75 22.34
CA ASP A 336 -20.79 4.45 23.78
C ASP A 336 -20.08 3.12 24.07
N PHE A 337 -20.02 2.22 23.09
CA PHE A 337 -19.33 0.94 23.18
C PHE A 337 -18.67 0.53 21.85
N ALA A 338 -17.37 0.21 21.87
CA ALA A 338 -16.64 -0.18 20.66
C ALA A 338 -15.93 -1.53 20.82
N ILE A 339 -16.13 -2.44 19.88
CA ILE A 339 -15.36 -3.67 19.75
C ILE A 339 -14.28 -3.46 18.69
N ILE A 340 -13.02 -3.42 19.12
CA ILE A 340 -11.86 -3.19 18.27
C ILE A 340 -11.20 -4.54 18.00
N ILE A 341 -11.20 -4.96 16.73
CA ILE A 341 -10.78 -6.29 16.31
C ILE A 341 -9.58 -6.17 15.40
N GLY A 342 -8.40 -6.59 15.86
CA GLY A 342 -7.23 -6.71 14.99
C GLY A 342 -6.73 -5.39 14.38
N LEU A 343 -7.04 -4.26 15.00
CA LEU A 343 -6.70 -2.92 14.55
C LEU A 343 -5.71 -2.27 15.52
N GLU A 344 -4.57 -1.82 14.99
CA GLU A 344 -3.58 -1.08 15.77
C GLU A 344 -3.97 0.40 15.89
N PRO A 345 -4.06 0.95 17.12
CA PRO A 345 -4.30 2.38 17.30
C PRO A 345 -3.14 3.17 16.71
N ASN A 346 -3.48 4.16 15.91
CA ASN A 346 -2.55 5.15 15.40
C ASN A 346 -3.26 6.49 15.27
N PHE A 347 -2.55 7.49 14.77
CA PHE A 347 -3.08 8.84 14.63
C PHE A 347 -4.36 8.90 13.77
N LEU A 348 -4.53 8.01 12.78
CA LEU A 348 -5.71 8.00 11.92
C LEU A 348 -6.99 7.61 12.65
N GLU A 349 -6.88 6.89 13.77
CA GLU A 349 -8.00 6.52 14.65
C GLU A 349 -7.96 7.32 15.96
N GLY A 350 -7.15 8.39 16.04
CA GLY A 350 -6.99 9.21 17.25
C GLY A 350 -6.56 8.40 18.46
N TRP A 351 -5.78 7.32 18.24
CA TRP A 351 -5.35 6.37 19.27
C TRP A 351 -6.49 5.75 20.11
N PHE A 352 -7.74 5.82 19.64
CA PHE A 352 -8.95 5.47 20.41
C PHE A 352 -9.18 6.37 21.63
N GLN A 353 -8.70 7.61 21.59
CA GLN A 353 -8.76 8.58 22.67
C GLN A 353 -9.72 9.74 22.35
N PRO A 354 -10.23 10.43 23.39
CA PRO A 354 -10.86 11.73 23.23
C PRO A 354 -9.87 12.76 22.69
N PRO A 355 -10.37 13.75 21.96
CA PRO A 355 -11.78 14.03 21.70
C PRO A 355 -12.32 13.28 20.48
N LEU A 356 -11.49 12.67 19.61
CA LEU A 356 -12.03 11.95 18.44
C LEU A 356 -13.04 10.86 18.85
N TRP A 357 -12.80 10.21 19.98
CA TRP A 357 -13.71 9.26 20.60
C TRP A 357 -14.44 9.87 21.80
N ASN A 358 -15.68 9.44 22.03
CA ASN A 358 -16.39 9.79 23.24
C ASN A 358 -15.60 9.36 24.49
N LYS A 359 -15.38 10.29 25.44
CA LYS A 359 -14.64 10.05 26.68
C LYS A 359 -15.23 8.95 27.55
N SER A 360 -16.53 8.72 27.48
CA SER A 360 -17.23 7.67 28.22
C SER A 360 -17.36 6.36 27.42
N SER A 361 -16.88 6.33 26.17
CA SER A 361 -16.95 5.15 25.30
C SER A 361 -16.15 3.99 25.90
N LYS A 362 -16.85 2.92 26.26
CA LYS A 362 -16.29 1.65 26.73
C LYS A 362 -15.74 0.87 25.54
N LYS A 363 -14.61 0.19 25.73
CA LYS A 363 -13.92 -0.49 24.64
C LYS A 363 -13.60 -1.94 24.99
N VAL A 364 -13.69 -2.78 23.97
CA VAL A 364 -13.18 -4.15 23.96
C VAL A 364 -12.10 -4.22 22.90
N VAL A 365 -10.98 -4.86 23.21
CA VAL A 365 -9.90 -5.08 22.24
C VAL A 365 -9.68 -6.57 22.06
N ILE A 366 -9.73 -7.03 20.81
CA ILE A 366 -9.46 -8.42 20.41
C ILE A 366 -8.23 -8.41 19.52
N GLN A 367 -7.17 -9.10 19.93
CA GLN A 367 -5.91 -9.11 19.20
C GLN A 367 -5.08 -10.37 19.49
N GLU A 368 -4.22 -10.75 18.57
CA GLU A 368 -3.29 -11.89 18.66
C GLU A 368 -1.93 -11.52 19.25
N ASN A 369 -1.49 -10.27 19.03
CA ASN A 369 -0.19 -9.78 19.47
C ASN A 369 -0.23 -9.25 20.93
N PRO A 370 0.48 -9.90 21.88
CA PRO A 370 0.53 -9.46 23.28
C PRO A 370 1.46 -8.27 23.52
N THR A 371 2.36 -7.94 22.59
CA THR A 371 3.38 -6.89 22.73
C THR A 371 2.97 -5.56 22.11
N LEU A 372 1.73 -5.40 21.67
CA LEU A 372 1.20 -4.08 21.29
C LEU A 372 1.18 -3.20 22.54
N HIS A 373 2.06 -2.19 22.55
CA HIS A 373 2.24 -1.15 23.58
C HIS A 373 0.94 -0.45 24.04
N TYR A 374 -0.16 -0.70 23.35
CA TYR A 374 -1.44 -0.06 23.54
C TYR A 374 -2.38 -0.78 24.51
N LEU A 375 -2.15 -2.06 24.82
CA LEU A 375 -2.85 -2.73 25.94
C LEU A 375 -2.57 -2.02 27.27
N THR A 376 -1.49 -1.23 27.35
CA THR A 376 -1.06 -0.52 28.55
C THR A 376 -1.12 1.01 28.44
N GLY A 377 -1.41 1.61 27.26
CA GLY A 377 -1.19 3.06 27.08
C GLY A 377 -2.09 3.87 26.14
N ALA A 378 -2.85 3.29 25.19
CA ALA A 378 -3.56 4.11 24.17
C ALA A 378 -5.09 4.18 24.33
N PRO A 379 -5.88 3.10 24.36
CA PRO A 379 -7.32 3.27 24.50
C PRO A 379 -7.65 3.61 25.96
N THR A 380 -8.37 4.71 26.18
CA THR A 380 -9.04 4.95 27.45
C THR A 380 -10.26 4.04 27.57
N ASN A 381 -10.55 3.56 28.78
CA ASN A 381 -11.73 2.74 29.13
C ASN A 381 -11.83 1.39 28.41
N VAL A 382 -10.74 0.62 28.34
CA VAL A 382 -10.80 -0.79 27.93
C VAL A 382 -11.40 -1.61 29.08
N GLU A 383 -12.58 -2.20 28.86
CA GLU A 383 -13.26 -3.05 29.84
C GLU A 383 -12.80 -4.52 29.74
N VAL A 384 -12.50 -4.97 28.53
CA VAL A 384 -12.06 -6.35 28.24
C VAL A 384 -10.99 -6.33 27.15
N ALA A 385 -9.90 -7.05 27.38
CA ALA A 385 -8.86 -7.31 26.38
C ALA A 385 -8.74 -8.83 26.17
N ILE A 386 -9.01 -9.29 24.96
CA ILE A 386 -8.94 -10.70 24.58
C ILE A 386 -7.69 -10.90 23.72
N LEU A 387 -6.75 -11.69 24.26
CA LEU A 387 -5.61 -12.18 23.52
C LEU A 387 -5.96 -13.53 22.87
N GLY A 388 -6.10 -13.56 21.56
CA GLY A 388 -6.47 -14.76 20.82
C GLY A 388 -6.64 -14.51 19.33
N ASN A 389 -6.67 -15.58 18.55
CA ASN A 389 -6.88 -15.49 17.12
C ASN A 389 -8.23 -14.87 16.78
N VAL A 390 -8.21 -13.86 15.92
CA VAL A 390 -9.39 -13.07 15.60
C VAL A 390 -10.53 -13.93 15.06
N LYS A 391 -10.22 -14.92 14.22
CA LYS A 391 -11.22 -15.83 13.65
C LYS A 391 -11.85 -16.71 14.73
N GLU A 392 -11.03 -17.32 15.58
CA GLU A 392 -11.51 -18.19 16.65
C GLU A 392 -12.28 -17.43 17.73
N VAL A 393 -11.86 -16.21 18.08
CA VAL A 393 -12.60 -15.33 18.99
C VAL A 393 -13.95 -14.94 18.40
N LEU A 394 -14.02 -14.59 17.11
CA LEU A 394 -15.29 -14.28 16.45
C LEU A 394 -16.25 -15.48 16.46
N LYS A 395 -15.77 -16.70 16.22
CA LYS A 395 -16.59 -17.92 16.34
C LYS A 395 -17.15 -18.10 17.76
N GLN A 396 -16.33 -17.87 18.79
CA GLN A 396 -16.79 -17.92 20.19
C GLN A 396 -17.85 -16.86 20.49
N LEU A 397 -17.64 -15.62 20.02
CA LEU A 397 -18.61 -14.53 20.18
C LEU A 397 -19.94 -14.86 19.49
N ILE A 398 -19.90 -15.41 18.27
CA ILE A 398 -21.10 -15.87 17.55
C ILE A 398 -21.84 -16.96 18.34
N ALA A 399 -21.11 -17.94 18.88
CA ALA A 399 -21.72 -19.02 19.66
C ALA A 399 -22.47 -18.47 20.89
N VAL A 400 -21.80 -17.64 21.69
CA VAL A 400 -22.41 -17.01 22.88
C VAL A 400 -23.57 -16.07 22.49
N ALA A 401 -23.43 -15.31 21.41
CA ALA A 401 -24.49 -14.44 20.91
C ALA A 401 -25.74 -15.24 20.50
N LYS A 402 -25.60 -16.38 19.83
CA LYS A 402 -26.73 -17.27 19.47
C LYS A 402 -27.44 -17.87 20.68
N GLU A 403 -26.70 -18.13 21.77
CA GLU A 403 -27.29 -18.63 23.02
C GLU A 403 -28.06 -17.54 23.78
N LYS A 404 -27.50 -16.32 23.82
CA LYS A 404 -28.06 -15.19 24.61
C LYS A 404 -29.15 -14.40 23.88
N VAL A 405 -29.06 -14.26 22.56
CA VAL A 405 -29.98 -13.45 21.76
C VAL A 405 -31.02 -14.36 21.10
N LYS A 406 -32.20 -14.47 21.74
CA LYS A 406 -33.38 -15.15 21.18
C LYS A 406 -34.11 -14.24 20.17
N GLU A 407 -34.92 -14.83 19.28
CA GLU A 407 -35.65 -14.10 18.23
C GLU A 407 -36.41 -12.87 18.75
N GLY A 408 -36.16 -11.70 18.15
CA GLY A 408 -36.75 -10.40 18.50
C GLY A 408 -36.10 -9.23 17.75
N PRO A 409 -36.70 -8.02 17.76
CA PRO A 409 -36.11 -6.84 17.14
C PRO A 409 -34.76 -6.52 17.78
N LYS A 410 -33.77 -6.17 16.96
CA LYS A 410 -32.39 -6.01 17.40
C LYS A 410 -32.23 -4.62 18.04
N PRO A 411 -31.46 -4.46 19.14
CA PRO A 411 -31.55 -3.28 19.99
C PRO A 411 -31.11 -1.96 19.32
N TRP A 412 -30.38 -2.03 18.21
CA TRP A 412 -29.65 -0.89 17.64
C TRP A 412 -30.17 -0.39 16.29
N ASP A 413 -31.37 -0.82 15.85
CA ASP A 413 -31.95 -0.40 14.56
C ASP A 413 -31.98 1.13 14.40
N GLY A 414 -32.29 1.87 15.48
CA GLY A 414 -32.26 3.33 15.48
C GLY A 414 -30.86 3.91 15.27
N PHE A 415 -29.82 3.30 15.85
CA PHE A 415 -28.45 3.73 15.66
C PHE A 415 -27.92 3.35 14.27
N VAL A 416 -28.25 2.16 13.75
CA VAL A 416 -27.94 1.76 12.37
C VAL A 416 -28.54 2.76 11.38
N LYS A 417 -29.82 3.12 11.55
CA LYS A 417 -30.47 4.13 10.72
C LYS A 417 -29.76 5.48 10.81
N ARG A 418 -29.41 5.92 12.02
CA ARG A 418 -28.62 7.15 12.24
C ARG A 418 -27.28 7.11 11.50
N MET A 419 -26.58 5.97 11.48
CA MET A 419 -25.32 5.80 10.74
C MET A 419 -25.51 5.85 9.22
N GLN A 420 -26.60 5.27 8.72
CA GLN A 420 -26.97 5.37 7.31
C GLN A 420 -27.28 6.82 6.91
N GLU A 421 -28.04 7.54 7.73
CA GLU A 421 -28.32 8.97 7.52
C GLU A 421 -27.04 9.80 7.49
N ILE A 422 -26.10 9.59 8.43
CA ILE A 422 -24.80 10.28 8.42
C ILE A 422 -24.01 9.94 7.15
N LYS A 423 -23.96 8.66 6.75
CA LYS A 423 -23.26 8.22 5.54
C LYS A 423 -23.86 8.84 4.29
N GLU A 424 -25.19 8.82 4.16
CA GLU A 424 -25.92 9.38 3.02
C GLU A 424 -25.79 10.89 2.95
N ASN A 425 -25.94 11.61 4.06
CA ASN A 425 -25.76 13.06 4.11
C ASN A 425 -24.33 13.43 3.73
N TYR A 426 -23.33 12.75 4.32
CA TYR A 426 -21.93 12.99 3.98
C TYR A 426 -21.65 12.75 2.48
N PHE A 427 -22.20 11.67 1.91
CA PHE A 427 -22.03 11.36 0.50
C PHE A 427 -22.76 12.36 -0.41
N ASN A 428 -24.02 12.68 -0.13
CA ASN A 428 -24.83 13.56 -0.97
C ASN A 428 -24.37 15.02 -0.90
N GLU A 429 -24.12 15.54 0.31
CA GLU A 429 -23.77 16.94 0.53
C GLU A 429 -22.31 17.23 0.19
N TYR A 430 -21.37 16.42 0.70
CA TYR A 430 -19.94 16.73 0.53
C TYR A 430 -19.32 16.09 -0.71
N THR A 431 -19.79 14.92 -1.14
CA THR A 431 -19.24 14.27 -2.34
C THR A 431 -20.00 14.69 -3.58
N VAL A 432 -21.30 14.39 -3.68
CA VAL A 432 -22.05 14.57 -4.94
C VAL A 432 -22.31 16.04 -5.26
N LYS A 433 -22.82 16.83 -4.31
CA LYS A 433 -23.13 18.26 -4.56
C LYS A 433 -21.87 19.08 -4.84
N LYS A 434 -20.78 18.84 -4.10
CA LYS A 434 -19.48 19.49 -4.36
C LYS A 434 -18.94 19.16 -5.75
N ILE A 435 -18.96 17.88 -6.14
CA ILE A 435 -18.56 17.42 -7.47
C ILE A 435 -19.45 18.04 -8.56
N LYS A 436 -20.78 18.00 -8.41
CA LYS A 436 -21.72 18.60 -9.36
C LYS A 436 -21.49 20.11 -9.52
N ASN A 437 -21.36 20.84 -8.41
CA ASN A 437 -21.06 22.27 -8.43
C ASN A 437 -19.74 22.57 -9.15
N LYS A 438 -18.72 21.71 -8.98
CA LYS A 438 -17.45 21.83 -9.70
C LYS A 438 -17.60 21.57 -11.20
N PHE A 439 -18.38 20.55 -11.59
CA PHE A 439 -18.73 20.29 -13.00
C PHE A 439 -19.47 21.48 -13.64
N GLU A 440 -20.44 22.06 -12.95
CA GLU A 440 -21.26 23.17 -13.46
C GLU A 440 -20.47 24.48 -13.60
N LYS A 441 -19.44 24.70 -12.75
CA LYS A 441 -18.59 25.89 -12.79
C LYS A 441 -17.50 25.87 -13.86
N ASN A 442 -17.14 24.70 -14.39
CA ASN A 442 -16.10 24.53 -15.43
C ASN A 442 -16.66 23.84 -16.71
N PRO A 443 -17.62 24.44 -17.44
CA PRO A 443 -18.13 23.87 -18.69
C PRO A 443 -17.08 23.95 -19.81
N CYS A 444 -16.93 22.85 -20.57
CA CYS A 444 -16.10 22.78 -21.78
C CYS A 444 -17.01 22.91 -23.01
N ASP A 445 -17.08 24.10 -23.60
CA ASP A 445 -17.69 24.31 -24.92
C ASP A 445 -16.61 24.16 -26.01
N GLY A 446 -16.68 23.07 -26.78
CA GLY A 446 -16.09 22.91 -28.12
C GLY A 446 -14.61 23.29 -28.29
N CYS A 447 -13.70 22.30 -28.23
CA CYS A 447 -12.34 22.49 -28.77
C CYS A 447 -11.99 21.41 -29.81
N ALA A 448 -11.87 21.85 -31.06
CA ALA A 448 -11.59 21.05 -32.26
C ALA A 448 -10.21 21.34 -32.89
N SER A 449 -9.18 21.69 -32.09
CA SER A 449 -7.82 21.87 -32.63
C SER A 449 -6.70 21.60 -31.61
N PRO A 450 -5.53 21.11 -32.06
CA PRO A 450 -4.44 20.70 -31.17
C PRO A 450 -3.68 21.92 -30.65
N CYS A 451 -3.95 22.32 -29.41
CA CYS A 451 -3.22 23.40 -28.73
C CYS A 451 -1.92 22.88 -28.11
N HIS A 452 -0.83 23.65 -28.28
CA HIS A 452 0.49 23.39 -27.74
C HIS A 452 0.46 23.29 -26.20
N ALA A 453 1.14 22.28 -25.66
CA ALA A 453 1.04 21.81 -24.27
C ALA A 453 1.32 22.86 -23.16
N GLN A 454 1.89 24.02 -23.50
CA GLN A 454 2.22 25.07 -22.53
C GLN A 454 1.16 26.19 -22.43
N GLU A 455 0.35 26.41 -23.46
CA GLU A 455 -0.76 27.39 -23.43
C GLU A 455 -2.09 26.76 -22.97
N ALA A 456 -2.25 25.45 -23.14
CA ALA A 456 -3.39 24.70 -22.60
C ALA A 456 -3.50 24.80 -21.06
N TYR A 457 -2.35 24.92 -20.38
CA TYR A 457 -2.23 25.12 -18.93
C TYR A 457 -2.91 26.39 -18.41
N LEU A 458 -3.09 27.42 -19.25
CA LEU A 458 -3.62 28.73 -18.83
C LEU A 458 -5.08 28.97 -19.22
N LYS A 459 -5.70 28.12 -20.05
CA LYS A 459 -7.01 28.43 -20.66
C LYS A 459 -8.05 27.30 -20.67
N LEU A 460 -7.73 26.06 -20.31
CA LEU A 460 -8.66 24.93 -20.43
C LEU A 460 -8.74 24.19 -19.09
N GLY A 461 -9.96 24.12 -18.52
CA GLY A 461 -10.24 23.61 -17.18
C GLY A 461 -9.53 22.29 -16.86
N ALA A 462 -8.55 22.38 -15.97
CA ALA A 462 -7.70 21.28 -15.59
C ALA A 462 -8.48 20.20 -14.81
N VAL A 463 -7.96 18.98 -14.80
CA VAL A 463 -8.62 17.85 -14.12
C VAL A 463 -8.65 18.09 -12.61
N ASP A 464 -9.85 18.20 -12.06
CA ASP A 464 -10.08 18.23 -10.61
C ASP A 464 -9.83 16.84 -9.99
N TRP A 465 -9.14 16.82 -8.86
CA TRP A 465 -8.73 15.60 -8.17
C TRP A 465 -9.89 14.78 -7.59
N GLU A 466 -10.93 15.44 -7.08
CA GLU A 466 -12.13 14.76 -6.56
C GLU A 466 -12.93 14.14 -7.71
N VAL A 467 -13.07 14.86 -8.82
CA VAL A 467 -13.73 14.38 -10.03
C VAL A 467 -12.98 13.19 -10.62
N LEU A 468 -11.65 13.29 -10.74
CA LEU A 468 -10.80 12.21 -11.22
C LEU A 468 -10.97 10.94 -10.39
N ALA A 469 -10.82 11.06 -9.06
CA ALA A 469 -10.94 9.93 -8.16
C ALA A 469 -12.33 9.29 -8.24
N TYR A 470 -13.40 10.11 -8.29
CA TYR A 470 -14.77 9.61 -8.42
C TYR A 470 -14.99 8.86 -9.73
N GLU A 471 -14.74 9.48 -10.88
CA GLU A 471 -15.01 8.88 -12.20
C GLU A 471 -14.19 7.60 -12.41
N VAL A 472 -12.91 7.59 -12.02
CA VAL A 472 -12.08 6.38 -12.07
C VAL A 472 -12.69 5.26 -11.24
N CYS A 473 -13.05 5.53 -9.98
CA CYS A 473 -13.65 4.52 -9.10
C CYS A 473 -14.98 3.99 -9.66
N GLN A 474 -15.77 4.83 -10.34
CA GLN A 474 -17.02 4.40 -11.00
C GLN A 474 -16.80 3.55 -12.25
N CYS A 475 -15.63 3.62 -12.87
CA CYS A 475 -15.28 2.80 -14.04
C CYS A 475 -14.71 1.42 -13.65
N MET A 476 -14.35 1.22 -12.38
CA MET A 476 -13.71 0.00 -11.93
C MET A 476 -14.70 -1.15 -11.72
N ASP A 477 -14.24 -2.37 -11.98
CA ASP A 477 -14.99 -3.59 -11.68
C ASP A 477 -15.16 -3.76 -10.15
N PRO A 478 -16.27 -4.38 -9.70
CA PRO A 478 -16.55 -4.57 -8.26
C PRO A 478 -15.49 -5.33 -7.47
N ASP A 479 -14.68 -6.18 -8.12
CA ASP A 479 -13.58 -6.95 -7.53
C ASP A 479 -12.19 -6.40 -7.88
N GLY A 480 -12.13 -5.22 -8.50
CA GLY A 480 -10.91 -4.49 -8.80
C GLY A 480 -10.18 -4.04 -7.53
N SER A 481 -8.88 -3.81 -7.65
CA SER A 481 -8.03 -3.33 -6.55
C SER A 481 -7.52 -1.92 -6.81
N ILE A 482 -7.52 -1.08 -5.78
CA ILE A 482 -7.06 0.30 -5.81
C ILE A 482 -5.81 0.48 -4.93
N ILE A 483 -4.85 1.26 -5.43
CA ILE A 483 -3.62 1.61 -4.72
C ILE A 483 -3.54 3.13 -4.66
N ILE A 484 -3.39 3.67 -3.44
CA ILE A 484 -3.40 5.11 -3.18
C ILE A 484 -2.00 5.56 -2.74
N ASP A 485 -1.25 6.17 -3.66
CA ASP A 485 0.13 6.61 -3.42
C ASP A 485 0.26 8.14 -3.33
N SER A 486 -0.45 8.86 -4.20
CA SER A 486 -0.46 10.31 -4.16
C SER A 486 -1.01 10.84 -2.82
N PHE A 487 -0.27 11.80 -2.22
CA PHE A 487 -0.70 12.50 -1.00
C PHE A 487 -2.08 13.14 -1.20
N SER A 488 -2.28 13.87 -2.31
CA SER A 488 -3.58 14.47 -2.63
C SER A 488 -4.66 13.42 -2.84
N MET A 489 -4.33 12.27 -3.43
CA MET A 489 -5.29 11.17 -3.62
C MET A 489 -5.64 10.45 -2.31
N SER A 490 -4.75 10.47 -1.31
CA SER A 490 -5.03 9.93 0.03
C SER A 490 -6.20 10.66 0.69
N ASP A 491 -6.32 11.97 0.46
CA ASP A 491 -7.44 12.79 0.91
C ASP A 491 -8.72 12.46 0.14
N VAL A 492 -8.67 12.55 -1.20
CA VAL A 492 -9.91 12.54 -2.01
C VAL A 492 -10.43 11.14 -2.37
N CYS A 493 -9.55 10.14 -2.50
CA CYS A 493 -9.90 8.83 -3.06
C CYS A 493 -10.48 7.86 -2.02
N THR A 494 -10.10 8.00 -0.75
CA THR A 494 -10.38 7.03 0.33
C THR A 494 -11.87 6.65 0.41
N ASN A 495 -12.77 7.62 0.22
CA ASN A 495 -14.23 7.45 0.32
C ASN A 495 -14.96 7.28 -1.03
N LYS A 496 -14.23 7.23 -2.15
CA LYS A 496 -14.82 7.15 -3.50
C LYS A 496 -14.84 5.73 -4.03
N PHE A 497 -13.84 4.94 -3.68
CA PHE A 497 -13.80 3.52 -3.96
C PHE A 497 -14.66 2.74 -2.95
N VAL A 498 -15.57 1.91 -3.44
CA VAL A 498 -16.43 1.04 -2.63
C VAL A 498 -15.83 -0.36 -2.61
N ALA A 499 -15.18 -0.74 -1.51
CA ALA A 499 -14.57 -2.06 -1.38
C ALA A 499 -15.64 -3.13 -1.09
N ARG A 500 -15.80 -4.10 -1.99
CA ARG A 500 -16.75 -5.22 -1.80
C ARG A 500 -16.09 -6.51 -1.35
N TYR A 501 -14.77 -6.58 -1.50
CA TYR A 501 -13.94 -7.72 -1.13
C TYR A 501 -12.75 -7.24 -0.31
N PRO A 502 -12.28 -8.03 0.67
CA PRO A 502 -11.15 -7.63 1.46
C PRO A 502 -9.83 -7.69 0.67
N GLY A 503 -8.85 -6.90 1.09
CA GLY A 503 -7.55 -6.81 0.44
C GLY A 503 -7.59 -6.19 -0.97
N THR A 504 -8.59 -5.38 -1.30
CA THR A 504 -8.67 -4.63 -2.58
C THR A 504 -8.19 -3.19 -2.46
N THR A 505 -7.99 -2.67 -1.25
CA THR A 505 -7.52 -1.29 -1.01
C THR A 505 -6.14 -1.32 -0.36
N LEU A 506 -5.16 -0.71 -1.01
CA LEU A 506 -3.80 -0.59 -0.52
C LEU A 506 -3.35 0.88 -0.53
N ASP A 507 -2.52 1.25 0.43
CA ASP A 507 -1.97 2.60 0.61
C ASP A 507 -0.54 2.54 1.19
N ALA A 508 0.03 3.70 1.45
CA ALA A 508 1.38 3.86 1.99
C ALA A 508 1.54 3.41 3.45
N GLY A 509 0.46 3.01 4.12
CA GLY A 509 0.42 2.84 5.57
C GLY A 509 0.77 4.12 6.32
N ILE A 510 1.17 3.99 7.58
CA ILE A 510 1.53 5.13 8.44
C ILE A 510 2.92 5.72 8.16
N GLN A 511 3.74 5.08 7.31
CA GLN A 511 5.09 5.56 6.99
C GLN A 511 5.16 6.39 5.70
N MET A 512 4.05 6.49 4.95
CA MET A 512 3.88 7.48 3.89
C MET A 512 4.97 7.45 2.81
N GLY A 513 5.37 6.24 2.38
CA GLY A 513 6.26 6.06 1.24
C GLY A 513 5.61 6.50 -0.08
N VAL A 514 6.41 7.04 -1.00
CA VAL A 514 5.95 7.57 -2.30
C VAL A 514 6.54 6.73 -3.44
N GLY A 515 5.78 6.51 -4.52
CA GLY A 515 6.19 5.72 -5.70
C GLY A 515 5.91 4.20 -5.59
N HIS A 516 5.40 3.72 -4.47
CA HIS A 516 5.00 2.33 -4.24
C HIS A 516 3.88 1.79 -5.16
N SER A 517 3.06 2.65 -5.76
CA SER A 517 1.89 2.26 -6.55
C SER A 517 2.21 1.22 -7.63
N LEU A 518 3.25 1.46 -8.43
CA LEU A 518 3.60 0.58 -9.55
C LEU A 518 4.10 -0.78 -9.07
N GLY A 519 4.94 -0.80 -8.02
CA GLY A 519 5.43 -2.05 -7.45
C GLY A 519 4.30 -2.89 -6.84
N ILE A 520 3.47 -2.28 -6.00
CA ILE A 520 2.28 -2.96 -5.45
C ILE A 520 1.36 -3.47 -6.57
N GLY A 521 1.17 -2.68 -7.62
CA GLY A 521 0.37 -3.04 -8.80
C GLY A 521 0.90 -4.27 -9.53
N ILE A 522 2.22 -4.38 -9.71
CA ILE A 522 2.88 -5.58 -10.25
C ILE A 522 2.54 -6.80 -9.38
N GLY A 523 2.74 -6.69 -8.07
CA GLY A 523 2.43 -7.76 -7.12
C GLY A 523 0.98 -8.23 -7.18
N LEU A 524 0.04 -7.30 -7.22
CA LEU A 524 -1.40 -7.60 -7.31
C LEU A 524 -1.77 -8.26 -8.62
N GLN A 525 -1.28 -7.78 -9.77
CA GLN A 525 -1.58 -8.39 -11.07
C GLN A 525 -1.03 -9.80 -11.18
N VAL A 526 0.14 -10.07 -10.60
CA VAL A 526 0.69 -11.43 -10.53
C VAL A 526 -0.15 -12.32 -9.61
N ALA A 527 -0.61 -11.78 -8.48
CA ALA A 527 -1.43 -12.54 -7.53
C ALA A 527 -2.86 -12.80 -8.01
N ARG A 528 -3.44 -11.86 -8.76
CA ARG A 528 -4.85 -11.82 -9.18
C ARG A 528 -4.96 -11.56 -10.70
N PRO A 529 -4.45 -12.48 -11.53
CA PRO A 529 -4.49 -12.29 -12.97
C PRO A 529 -5.92 -12.13 -13.46
N GLY A 530 -6.15 -11.18 -14.37
CA GLY A 530 -7.46 -10.88 -14.94
C GLY A 530 -8.35 -9.94 -14.12
N ARG A 531 -7.99 -9.63 -12.87
CA ARG A 531 -8.67 -8.56 -12.12
C ARG A 531 -8.07 -7.20 -12.44
N GLN A 532 -8.88 -6.15 -12.35
CA GLN A 532 -8.39 -4.79 -12.49
C GLN A 532 -7.51 -4.40 -11.30
N SER A 533 -6.43 -3.67 -11.59
CA SER A 533 -5.61 -3.01 -10.59
C SER A 533 -5.33 -1.59 -11.05
N VAL A 534 -5.76 -0.60 -10.27
CA VAL A 534 -5.61 0.82 -10.56
C VAL A 534 -4.80 1.49 -9.47
N GLY A 535 -3.74 2.18 -9.85
CA GLY A 535 -2.82 2.85 -8.94
C GLY A 535 -2.75 4.35 -9.20
N PHE A 536 -3.16 5.14 -8.21
CA PHE A 536 -3.00 6.60 -8.23
C PHE A 536 -1.62 6.99 -7.73
N VAL A 537 -0.86 7.75 -8.51
CA VAL A 537 0.48 8.20 -8.15
C VAL A 537 0.66 9.68 -8.52
N GLY A 538 1.33 10.46 -7.69
CA GLY A 538 1.71 11.84 -8.05
C GLY A 538 2.81 11.83 -9.10
N ASP A 539 2.98 12.90 -9.87
CA ASP A 539 4.10 13.04 -10.82
C ASP A 539 5.48 12.91 -10.16
N ALA A 540 5.65 13.40 -8.94
CA ALA A 540 6.84 13.21 -8.12
C ALA A 540 7.12 11.72 -7.83
N GLY A 541 6.11 10.98 -7.34
CA GLY A 541 6.23 9.55 -7.06
C GLY A 541 6.36 8.71 -8.32
N PHE A 542 5.73 9.15 -9.41
CA PHE A 542 5.91 8.56 -10.72
C PHE A 542 7.37 8.69 -11.15
N GLY A 543 8.01 9.86 -10.98
CA GLY A 543 9.43 10.04 -11.25
C GLY A 543 10.36 9.03 -10.55
N VAL A 544 9.98 8.54 -9.36
CA VAL A 544 10.73 7.54 -8.58
C VAL A 544 10.58 6.13 -9.14
N ALA A 545 9.41 5.77 -9.68
CA ALA A 545 9.04 4.39 -9.99
C ALA A 545 8.69 4.14 -11.47
N ALA A 546 8.64 5.16 -12.33
CA ALA A 546 8.08 5.12 -13.67
C ALA A 546 8.61 3.98 -14.56
N MET A 547 9.89 3.62 -14.39
CA MET A 547 10.51 2.54 -15.16
C MET A 547 9.88 1.16 -14.90
N GLU A 548 9.12 0.99 -13.82
CA GLU A 548 8.36 -0.24 -13.58
C GLU A 548 7.20 -0.43 -14.58
N LEU A 549 6.81 0.58 -15.37
CA LEU A 549 5.94 0.36 -16.54
C LEU A 549 6.60 -0.56 -17.58
N GLU A 550 7.92 -0.52 -17.71
CA GLU A 550 8.63 -1.47 -18.59
C GLU A 550 8.61 -2.89 -17.98
N THR A 551 8.73 -3.01 -16.66
CA THR A 551 8.51 -4.29 -15.96
C THR A 551 7.12 -4.85 -16.26
N MET A 552 6.07 -4.02 -16.15
CA MET A 552 4.70 -4.42 -16.47
C MET A 552 4.54 -4.83 -17.94
N LEU A 553 5.20 -4.13 -18.87
CA LEU A 553 5.21 -4.50 -20.30
C LEU A 553 5.87 -5.87 -20.53
N LYS A 554 7.05 -6.07 -19.96
CA LYS A 554 7.81 -7.31 -20.06
C LYS A 554 6.98 -8.52 -19.63
N TYR A 555 6.23 -8.38 -18.54
CA TYR A 555 5.41 -9.46 -17.99
C TYR A 555 3.93 -9.39 -18.39
N LYS A 556 3.56 -8.47 -19.30
CA LYS A 556 2.19 -8.29 -19.81
C LYS A 556 1.15 -8.13 -18.68
N LEU A 557 1.46 -7.29 -17.70
CA LEU A 557 0.60 -7.03 -16.54
C LEU A 557 -0.29 -5.81 -16.82
N PRO A 558 -1.61 -5.97 -17.01
CA PRO A 558 -2.50 -4.86 -17.37
C PRO A 558 -2.92 -4.02 -16.17
N HIS A 559 -1.95 -3.48 -15.43
CA HIS A 559 -2.17 -2.52 -14.37
C HIS A 559 -2.39 -1.11 -14.95
N THR A 560 -3.31 -0.35 -14.38
CA THR A 560 -3.61 1.04 -14.75
C THR A 560 -2.93 2.01 -13.80
N THR A 561 -1.89 2.69 -14.27
CA THR A 561 -1.24 3.77 -13.52
C THR A 561 -1.87 5.11 -13.88
N ILE A 562 -2.37 5.82 -12.88
CA ILE A 562 -2.94 7.17 -13.03
C ILE A 562 -1.96 8.17 -12.43
N ILE A 563 -1.35 9.00 -13.27
CA ILE A 563 -0.50 10.10 -12.82
C ILE A 563 -1.41 11.30 -12.54
N CYS A 564 -1.38 11.79 -11.30
CA CYS A 564 -1.93 13.09 -10.91
C CYS A 564 -0.82 14.14 -11.05
N ASN A 565 -0.68 14.73 -12.24
CA ASN A 565 0.38 15.70 -12.53
C ASN A 565 -0.08 17.11 -12.18
N ASN A 566 0.51 17.67 -11.13
CA ASN A 566 0.40 19.07 -10.75
C ASN A 566 1.74 19.81 -10.83
N SER A 567 2.78 19.17 -11.39
CA SER A 567 4.13 19.71 -11.55
C SER A 567 4.78 20.12 -10.23
N ALA A 568 4.47 19.43 -9.12
CA ALA A 568 4.91 19.83 -7.79
C ALA A 568 4.83 18.72 -6.73
N TRP A 569 5.65 18.85 -5.68
CA TRP A 569 5.35 18.17 -4.42
C TRP A 569 4.22 18.92 -3.70
N GLY A 570 2.98 18.44 -3.84
CA GLY A 570 1.80 18.98 -3.13
C GLY A 570 1.00 20.06 -3.86
N GLY A 571 1.27 20.32 -5.15
CA GLY A 571 0.56 21.33 -5.96
C GLY A 571 1.22 22.72 -5.94
N ARG A 572 0.74 23.66 -6.78
CA ARG A 572 1.31 25.02 -6.90
C ARG A 572 1.19 25.80 -5.60
N SER A 573 0.19 25.53 -4.77
CA SER A 573 0.07 26.13 -3.45
C SER A 573 1.24 25.73 -2.54
N CYS A 574 1.77 24.50 -2.59
CA CYS A 574 3.00 24.15 -1.88
C CYS A 574 4.25 24.84 -2.47
N VAL A 575 4.28 25.04 -3.80
CA VAL A 575 5.40 25.70 -4.52
C VAL A 575 5.45 27.21 -4.28
N GLU A 576 4.31 27.90 -4.28
CA GLU A 576 4.24 29.34 -4.03
C GLU A 576 4.37 29.70 -2.55
N THR A 577 4.28 28.72 -1.64
CA THR A 577 4.24 28.97 -0.20
C THR A 577 5.44 28.51 0.59
N GLY A 578 6.29 27.61 0.10
CA GLY A 578 7.40 27.06 0.88
C GLY A 578 6.98 26.76 2.32
N PHE A 579 5.84 26.09 2.52
CA PHE A 579 5.23 25.88 3.84
C PHE A 579 5.15 27.18 4.69
N TYR A 580 4.18 28.02 4.34
CA TYR A 580 3.50 29.00 5.20
C TYR A 580 4.17 30.35 5.53
N LEU A 581 5.44 30.63 5.19
CA LEU A 581 6.14 31.76 5.85
C LEU A 581 6.85 32.74 4.92
N ARG A 582 6.54 34.05 5.05
CA ARG A 582 7.53 35.10 4.73
C ARG A 582 8.65 35.06 5.78
N PRO A 583 9.95 35.20 5.39
CA PRO A 583 10.43 35.72 4.10
C PRO A 583 10.91 34.65 3.10
N TRP A 584 10.57 33.37 3.25
CA TRP A 584 11.20 32.27 2.51
C TRP A 584 10.72 32.09 1.05
N LYS A 585 10.72 33.18 0.27
CA LYS A 585 10.39 33.21 -1.17
C LYS A 585 11.30 32.35 -2.07
N GLU A 586 12.33 31.69 -1.52
CA GLU A 586 13.37 31.01 -2.29
C GLU A 586 13.27 29.47 -2.28
N VAL A 587 12.30 28.87 -1.59
CA VAL A 587 12.13 27.41 -1.59
C VAL A 587 11.03 27.00 -2.57
N SER A 588 11.42 26.53 -3.75
CA SER A 588 10.51 25.96 -4.75
C SER A 588 10.39 24.45 -4.60
N TRP A 589 9.17 23.97 -4.39
CA TRP A 589 8.81 22.54 -4.48
C TRP A 589 8.33 22.16 -5.90
N GLY A 590 8.49 23.09 -6.85
CA GLY A 590 8.05 22.93 -8.23
C GLY A 590 8.95 21.96 -8.98
N MET A 591 8.33 21.10 -9.74
CA MET A 591 8.98 20.25 -10.73
C MET A 591 8.93 20.93 -12.10
N SER A 592 9.59 20.33 -13.09
CA SER A 592 9.44 20.78 -14.48
C SER A 592 7.94 20.79 -14.86
N PRO A 593 7.41 21.90 -15.39
CA PRO A 593 5.99 22.01 -15.71
C PRO A 593 5.56 20.98 -16.76
N ALA A 594 4.45 20.29 -16.48
CA ALA A 594 3.72 19.41 -17.39
C ALA A 594 4.61 18.43 -18.17
N VAL A 595 5.57 17.78 -17.48
CA VAL A 595 6.45 16.77 -18.10
C VAL A 595 5.59 15.76 -18.88
N PRO A 596 5.85 15.54 -20.18
CA PRO A 596 5.01 14.70 -21.03
C PRO A 596 5.33 13.20 -20.82
N TYR A 597 5.09 12.67 -19.62
CA TYR A 597 5.36 11.27 -19.28
C TYR A 597 4.67 10.29 -20.23
N HIS A 598 3.46 10.61 -20.68
CA HIS A 598 2.73 9.85 -21.71
C HIS A 598 3.52 9.66 -23.01
N GLU A 599 4.22 10.69 -23.51
CA GLU A 599 5.05 10.58 -24.72
C GLU A 599 6.34 9.79 -24.47
N MET A 600 6.84 9.73 -23.23
CA MET A 600 8.01 8.92 -22.89
C MET A 600 7.71 7.41 -22.99
N PHE A 601 6.52 6.98 -22.55
CA PHE A 601 6.18 5.55 -22.45
C PHE A 601 5.40 5.01 -23.65
N LYS A 602 4.79 5.89 -24.47
CA LYS A 602 4.09 5.50 -25.69
C LYS A 602 4.95 4.70 -26.67
N PRO A 603 6.22 5.07 -26.98
CA PRO A 603 7.07 4.29 -27.87
C PRO A 603 7.46 2.92 -27.32
N LEU A 604 7.40 2.73 -26.00
CA LEU A 604 7.68 1.43 -25.36
C LEU A 604 6.53 0.43 -25.50
N GLY A 605 5.34 0.90 -25.94
CA GLY A 605 4.16 0.06 -26.17
C GLY A 605 3.15 0.04 -25.02
N VAL A 606 3.32 0.89 -23.99
CA VAL A 606 2.30 1.15 -22.96
C VAL A 606 1.06 1.76 -23.62
N HIS A 607 -0.13 1.38 -23.19
CA HIS A 607 -1.34 2.10 -23.58
C HIS A 607 -1.36 3.44 -22.84
N VAL A 608 -1.35 4.56 -23.56
CA VAL A 608 -1.30 5.88 -22.94
C VAL A 608 -2.55 6.69 -23.26
N GLU A 609 -3.06 7.37 -22.26
CA GLU A 609 -4.13 8.38 -22.40
C GLU A 609 -3.63 9.65 -21.72
N PHE A 610 -3.72 10.78 -22.42
CA PHE A 610 -3.42 12.08 -21.84
C PHE A 610 -4.71 12.85 -21.68
N ILE A 611 -5.08 13.15 -20.43
CA ILE A 611 -6.33 13.81 -20.09
C ILE A 611 -6.03 15.19 -19.49
N THR A 612 -6.72 16.19 -20.00
CA THR A 612 -6.62 17.60 -19.59
C THR A 612 -7.95 18.16 -19.11
N ASN A 613 -9.05 17.42 -19.25
CA ASN A 613 -10.37 17.80 -18.75
C ASN A 613 -11.16 16.57 -18.24
N ALA A 614 -12.17 16.84 -17.41
CA ALA A 614 -12.95 15.79 -16.74
C ALA A 614 -13.75 14.89 -17.71
N HIS A 615 -14.27 15.43 -18.81
CA HIS A 615 -15.07 14.65 -19.77
C HIS A 615 -14.27 13.54 -20.48
N GLN A 616 -12.94 13.65 -20.50
CA GLN A 616 -12.05 12.65 -21.07
C GLN A 616 -11.84 11.44 -20.15
N ILE A 617 -12.11 11.55 -18.85
CA ILE A 617 -11.77 10.50 -17.87
C ILE A 617 -12.42 9.17 -18.23
N ARG A 618 -13.76 9.12 -18.29
CA ARG A 618 -14.49 7.87 -18.53
C ARG A 618 -14.15 7.22 -19.89
N PRO A 619 -14.17 7.96 -21.02
CA PRO A 619 -13.74 7.38 -22.30
C PRO A 619 -12.28 6.89 -22.31
N ALA A 620 -11.37 7.57 -21.60
CA ALA A 620 -9.98 7.12 -21.47
C ALA A 620 -9.87 5.83 -20.65
N MET A 621 -10.59 5.73 -19.53
CA MET A 621 -10.62 4.53 -18.70
C MET A 621 -11.17 3.32 -19.47
N GLU A 622 -12.26 3.50 -20.23
CA GLU A 622 -12.86 2.44 -21.05
C GLU A 622 -11.88 1.90 -22.11
N ARG A 623 -11.17 2.78 -22.81
CA ARG A 623 -10.14 2.39 -23.79
C ARG A 623 -8.95 1.72 -23.11
N ALA A 624 -8.54 2.21 -21.95
CA ALA A 624 -7.44 1.66 -21.18
C ALA A 624 -7.71 0.23 -20.73
N PHE A 625 -8.85 -0.01 -20.08
CA PHE A 625 -9.24 -1.36 -19.65
C PHE A 625 -9.41 -2.32 -20.83
N SER A 626 -9.95 -1.84 -21.95
CA SER A 626 -10.10 -2.64 -23.17
C SER A 626 -8.78 -2.99 -23.87
N SER A 627 -7.68 -2.30 -23.53
CA SER A 627 -6.39 -2.47 -24.23
C SER A 627 -5.68 -3.79 -23.93
N GLY A 628 -5.93 -4.40 -22.76
CA GLY A 628 -5.21 -5.57 -22.27
C GLY A 628 -3.69 -5.35 -22.05
N LYS A 629 -3.22 -4.10 -22.13
CA LYS A 629 -1.81 -3.70 -21.94
C LYS A 629 -1.62 -3.06 -20.57
N PRO A 630 -0.39 -2.87 -20.08
CA PRO A 630 -0.13 -1.88 -19.04
C PRO A 630 -0.63 -0.51 -19.53
N GLN A 631 -1.29 0.25 -18.66
CA GLN A 631 -1.93 1.50 -19.02
C GLN A 631 -1.38 2.66 -18.20
N LEU A 632 -1.19 3.80 -18.86
CA LEU A 632 -0.78 5.07 -18.25
C LEU A 632 -1.81 6.15 -18.58
N ILE A 633 -2.60 6.52 -17.57
CA ILE A 633 -3.50 7.68 -17.66
C ILE A 633 -2.77 8.86 -17.07
N HIS A 634 -2.29 9.75 -17.93
CA HIS A 634 -1.63 10.98 -17.51
C HIS A 634 -2.67 12.09 -17.37
N ALA A 635 -3.05 12.39 -16.13
CA ALA A 635 -3.97 13.47 -15.82
C ALA A 635 -3.20 14.75 -15.49
N LEU A 636 -3.33 15.77 -16.34
CA LEU A 636 -2.88 17.11 -16.02
C LEU A 636 -4.00 17.80 -15.24
N GLY A 637 -3.78 17.99 -13.95
CA GLY A 637 -4.81 18.59 -13.09
C GLY A 637 -4.49 20.01 -12.68
N ASP A 638 -5.47 20.58 -11.98
CA ASP A 638 -5.43 21.97 -11.58
C ASP A 638 -4.35 22.16 -10.52
N CYS A 639 -3.26 22.81 -10.91
CA CYS A 639 -2.17 23.08 -9.98
C CYS A 639 -2.54 24.16 -8.97
N SER A 640 -3.56 24.98 -9.23
CA SER A 640 -4.04 26.03 -8.34
C SER A 640 -4.99 25.54 -7.25
N ASP A 641 -5.58 24.35 -7.38
CA ASP A 641 -6.46 23.79 -6.35
C ASP A 641 -5.64 23.26 -5.16
N THR A 642 -5.97 23.73 -3.96
CA THR A 642 -5.34 23.27 -2.72
C THR A 642 -6.21 22.18 -2.08
N PRO A 643 -5.67 20.97 -1.85
CA PRO A 643 -6.42 19.91 -1.19
C PRO A 643 -6.98 20.37 0.16
N PRO A 644 -8.22 20.00 0.53
CA PRO A 644 -8.84 20.43 1.79
C PRO A 644 -7.97 20.18 3.01
N LEU A 645 -7.26 19.03 3.07
CA LEU A 645 -6.34 18.74 4.17
C LEU A 645 -5.18 19.75 4.27
N ILE A 646 -4.68 20.26 3.14
CA ILE A 646 -3.62 21.28 3.13
C ILE A 646 -4.12 22.61 3.70
N ILE A 647 -5.38 22.98 3.44
CA ILE A 647 -6.02 24.16 4.03
C ILE A 647 -6.11 24.00 5.55
N VAL A 648 -6.58 22.84 6.04
CA VAL A 648 -6.65 22.54 7.48
C VAL A 648 -5.26 22.62 8.14
N LEU A 649 -4.24 22.04 7.52
CA LEU A 649 -2.86 22.11 8.01
C LEU A 649 -2.32 23.55 7.99
N ALA A 650 -2.67 24.34 6.97
CA ALA A 650 -2.29 25.75 6.90
C ALA A 650 -2.84 26.55 8.08
N ILE A 651 -4.14 26.37 8.38
CA ILE A 651 -4.81 27.04 9.50
C ILE A 651 -4.19 26.60 10.82
N TYR A 652 -3.90 25.31 10.99
CA TYR A 652 -3.20 24.79 12.16
C TYR A 652 -1.86 25.46 12.39
N HIS A 653 -1.00 25.49 11.36
CA HIS A 653 0.33 26.10 11.46
C HIS A 653 0.21 27.60 11.75
N ALA A 654 -0.72 28.28 11.08
CA ALA A 654 -1.03 29.69 11.33
C ALA A 654 -1.32 29.95 12.81
N TRP A 655 -2.24 29.19 13.38
CA TRP A 655 -2.63 29.30 14.78
C TRP A 655 -1.45 28.99 15.70
N SER A 656 -0.73 27.87 15.47
CA SER A 656 0.37 27.42 16.33
C SER A 656 1.53 28.41 16.42
N TRP A 657 1.69 29.26 15.40
CA TRP A 657 2.73 30.28 15.31
C TRP A 657 2.21 31.70 15.56
N GLY A 658 0.94 31.86 15.94
CA GLY A 658 0.33 33.17 16.21
C GLY A 658 0.24 34.08 14.98
N MET A 659 0.10 33.50 13.79
CA MET A 659 0.06 34.20 12.52
C MET A 659 -1.31 34.82 12.23
N LYS A 660 -1.31 35.79 11.31
CA LYS A 660 -2.49 36.43 10.74
C LYS A 660 -2.58 36.13 9.25
N LEU A 661 -3.77 36.28 8.66
CA LEU A 661 -3.96 36.19 7.20
C LEU A 661 -2.97 37.07 6.40
N SER A 662 -2.56 38.22 6.96
CA SER A 662 -1.57 39.13 6.36
C SER A 662 -0.17 38.54 6.19
N ASP A 663 0.14 37.46 6.92
CA ASP A 663 1.46 36.83 6.92
C ASP A 663 1.57 35.80 5.77
N PHE A 664 0.44 35.34 5.25
CA PHE A 664 0.36 34.43 4.12
C PHE A 664 0.63 35.10 2.77
N ALA A 665 1.16 34.32 1.83
CA ALA A 665 1.27 34.71 0.42
C ALA A 665 -0.13 35.01 -0.17
N PRO A 666 -0.24 35.89 -1.20
CA PRO A 666 -1.54 36.33 -1.72
C PRO A 666 -2.50 35.20 -2.12
N GLY A 667 -2.02 34.15 -2.83
CA GLY A 667 -2.87 33.04 -3.26
C GLY A 667 -3.48 32.25 -2.10
N ILE A 668 -2.66 31.81 -1.14
CA ILE A 668 -3.17 31.14 0.07
C ILE A 668 -4.01 32.05 0.93
N ARG A 669 -3.67 33.34 1.04
CA ARG A 669 -4.49 34.28 1.80
C ARG A 669 -5.90 34.32 1.22
N GLU A 670 -6.04 34.38 -0.10
CA GLU A 670 -7.33 34.36 -0.79
C GLU A 670 -8.08 33.05 -0.52
N GLU A 671 -7.43 31.90 -0.63
CA GLU A 671 -8.04 30.60 -0.30
C GLU A 671 -8.51 30.52 1.16
N LEU A 672 -7.65 30.91 2.11
CA LEU A 672 -7.97 30.91 3.53
C LEU A 672 -9.10 31.88 3.86
N SER A 673 -9.10 33.08 3.27
CA SER A 673 -10.18 34.05 3.50
C SER A 673 -11.50 33.67 2.83
N ASN A 674 -11.48 32.78 1.84
CA ASN A 674 -12.66 32.19 1.23
C ASN A 674 -13.04 30.81 1.80
N ALA A 675 -12.28 30.29 2.78
CA ALA A 675 -12.49 28.95 3.33
C ALA A 675 -13.82 28.87 4.09
N GLY A 676 -14.19 29.92 4.84
CA GLY A 676 -15.48 30.01 5.49
C GLY A 676 -15.62 29.19 6.78
N PRO A 677 -16.82 29.18 7.39
CA PRO A 677 -17.09 28.54 8.68
C PRO A 677 -16.91 27.01 8.65
N GLU A 678 -17.10 26.35 7.51
CA GLU A 678 -16.95 24.89 7.37
C GLU A 678 -15.49 24.45 7.63
N TYR A 679 -14.53 25.16 7.05
CA TYR A 679 -13.11 24.86 7.21
C TYR A 679 -12.57 25.25 8.59
N ALA A 680 -13.12 26.30 9.20
CA ALA A 680 -12.82 26.66 10.58
C ALA A 680 -13.24 25.52 11.53
N VAL A 681 -14.49 25.06 11.41
CA VAL A 681 -15.01 23.93 12.19
C VAL A 681 -14.23 22.65 11.91
N ALA A 682 -13.97 22.32 10.64
CA ALA A 682 -13.19 21.14 10.26
C ALA A 682 -11.78 21.17 10.86
N THR A 683 -11.13 22.34 10.89
CA THR A 683 -9.80 22.50 11.47
C THR A 683 -9.82 22.27 12.98
N ILE A 684 -10.80 22.83 13.69
CA ILE A 684 -10.95 22.59 15.13
C ILE A 684 -11.17 21.11 15.41
N LEU A 685 -12.07 20.45 14.68
CA LEU A 685 -12.33 19.03 14.84
C LEU A 685 -11.08 18.18 14.54
N TYR A 686 -10.34 18.54 13.49
CA TYR A 686 -9.08 17.90 13.15
C TYR A 686 -8.07 18.04 14.29
N LEU A 687 -7.81 19.26 14.76
CA LEU A 687 -6.84 19.57 15.81
C LEU A 687 -7.20 19.00 17.17
N ASN A 688 -8.49 19.02 17.49
CA ASN A 688 -9.03 18.32 18.64
C ASN A 688 -8.59 16.86 18.57
N GLY A 689 -8.70 16.19 17.41
CA GLY A 689 -8.20 14.83 17.20
C GLY A 689 -6.71 14.61 17.52
N TYR A 690 -5.89 15.67 17.49
CA TYR A 690 -4.47 15.67 17.90
C TYR A 690 -4.24 16.08 19.37
N GLY A 691 -5.30 16.25 20.17
CA GLY A 691 -5.23 16.75 21.53
C GLY A 691 -4.89 18.24 21.62
N ILE A 692 -5.12 18.98 20.54
CA ILE A 692 -4.87 20.41 20.40
C ILE A 692 -6.23 21.12 20.40
N TYR A 693 -6.44 22.05 21.34
CA TYR A 693 -7.75 22.65 21.57
C TYR A 693 -7.71 24.16 21.35
N PRO A 694 -7.68 24.62 20.08
CA PRO A 694 -7.76 26.04 19.77
C PRO A 694 -9.17 26.58 20.05
N GLU A 695 -9.28 27.84 20.45
CA GLU A 695 -10.55 28.52 20.56
C GLU A 695 -11.09 28.90 19.17
N LEU A 696 -12.41 28.86 18.98
CA LEU A 696 -13.05 29.30 17.72
C LEU A 696 -12.67 30.74 17.35
N SER A 697 -12.49 31.59 18.36
CA SER A 697 -12.07 32.99 18.19
C SER A 697 -10.65 33.13 17.62
N GLU A 698 -9.81 32.11 17.74
CA GLU A 698 -8.44 32.10 17.19
C GLU A 698 -8.42 31.54 15.75
N ILE A 699 -9.35 30.65 15.41
CA ILE A 699 -9.39 29.95 14.11
C ILE A 699 -10.29 30.66 13.10
N ALA A 700 -11.47 31.14 13.50
CA ALA A 700 -12.43 31.77 12.59
C ALA A 700 -11.83 32.94 11.78
N PRO A 701 -11.02 33.86 12.37
CA PRO A 701 -10.40 34.94 11.61
C PRO A 701 -9.42 34.45 10.53
N LEU A 702 -8.79 33.28 10.72
CA LEU A 702 -7.90 32.67 9.73
C LEU A 702 -8.66 32.08 8.54
N CYS A 703 -9.96 31.86 8.67
CA CYS A 703 -10.83 31.29 7.64
C CYS A 703 -11.73 32.34 6.97
N GLY A 704 -11.51 33.64 7.25
CA GLY A 704 -12.34 34.73 6.74
C GLY A 704 -13.80 34.70 7.24
N THR A 705 -14.06 34.10 8.40
CA THR A 705 -15.40 33.89 8.95
C THR A 705 -15.52 34.40 10.40
N THR A 706 -16.73 34.35 10.97
CA THR A 706 -17.00 34.74 12.36
C THR A 706 -17.27 33.53 13.26
N VAL A 707 -17.12 33.74 14.57
CA VAL A 707 -17.41 32.70 15.57
C VAL A 707 -18.88 32.28 15.49
N GLU A 708 -19.78 33.23 15.31
CA GLU A 708 -21.23 32.99 15.24
C GLU A 708 -21.58 32.09 14.05
N ALA A 709 -20.99 32.32 12.87
CA ALA A 709 -21.21 31.47 11.70
C ALA A 709 -20.70 30.03 11.91
N CYS A 710 -19.55 29.87 12.56
CA CYS A 710 -19.05 28.55 12.94
C CYS A 710 -19.95 27.86 13.97
N GLU A 711 -20.44 28.61 14.97
CA GLU A 711 -21.39 28.10 15.95
C GLU A 711 -22.72 27.69 15.32
N GLU A 712 -23.20 28.40 14.31
CA GLU A 712 -24.39 28.01 13.56
C GLU A 712 -24.20 26.68 12.84
N ILE A 713 -23.05 26.46 12.20
CA ILE A 713 -22.69 25.16 11.62
C ILE A 713 -22.65 24.08 12.71
N LEU A 714 -21.97 24.33 13.83
CA LEU A 714 -21.95 23.41 14.97
C LEU A 714 -23.37 23.13 15.50
N LYS A 715 -24.27 24.11 15.53
CA LYS A 715 -25.66 23.92 15.98
C LYS A 715 -26.51 23.16 14.96
N ALA A 716 -26.30 23.40 13.66
CA ALA A 716 -27.11 22.86 12.57
C ALA A 716 -26.66 21.45 12.10
N GLU A 717 -25.35 21.28 11.89
CA GLU A 717 -24.77 20.02 11.42
C GLU A 717 -24.33 19.11 12.58
N PHE A 718 -24.14 19.68 13.78
CA PHE A 718 -23.65 18.95 14.95
C PHE A 718 -24.57 19.05 16.20
N PRO A 719 -25.92 18.91 16.13
CA PRO A 719 -26.82 19.23 17.24
C PRO A 719 -26.63 18.40 18.54
N ARG A 720 -25.66 17.48 18.61
CA ARG A 720 -25.34 16.65 19.78
C ARG A 720 -23.85 16.41 20.03
N PHE A 721 -22.93 17.08 19.34
CA PHE A 721 -21.51 16.73 19.40
C PHE A 721 -20.65 17.78 20.11
N PHE A 722 -19.89 17.29 21.10
CA PHE A 722 -18.75 17.92 21.78
C PHE A 722 -19.02 18.96 22.88
N TYR A 723 -18.95 18.44 24.12
CA TYR A 723 -18.70 19.11 25.41
C TYR A 723 -19.63 20.29 25.82
N PRO A 724 -19.88 20.48 27.13
CA PRO A 724 -20.61 21.65 27.60
C PRO A 724 -19.82 22.90 27.18
N PRO A 725 -20.50 23.99 26.79
CA PRO A 725 -19.83 25.26 26.58
C PRO A 725 -19.05 25.60 27.86
N LYS A 726 -17.75 25.85 27.71
CA LYS A 726 -17.00 26.65 28.68
C LYS A 726 -16.73 27.99 28.06
#